data_AF-M5RHV9-F1
#
_entry.id   AF-M5RHV9-F1
#
_cell.length_a   1.000
_cell.length_b   1.000
_cell.length_c   1.000
_cell.angle_alpha   90.00
_cell.angle_beta   90.00
_cell.angle_gamma   90.00
#
_symmetry.space_group_name_H-M   'P 1'
#
loop_
_entity.id
_entity.type
_entity.pdbx_description
1 polymer ?
#
loop_
_entity_poly.entity_id
_entity_poly.type
_entity_poly.pdbx_seq_one_letter_code
_entity_poly.pdbx_strand_id
1 'polypeptide(L)'
;MKAIASQSNYNPSIIKHGVRWGVWITMLIMGMIASPNVAAVAADASPRMSWESLPPIPEKLGLAGPFAGVHNDALIVAGGANFPQPVWETEKVWHDSINVLVNDGGKLKWKRAGRLAKPMAYGASVSTDDGVVCIGGNDAKQTFEQVFVLMWDAETETIRQHAYPSLPKPCAYAAATIIGQTIYVAGGQSDATLDSAMSNLWSLDLSKQGDPSAFLWQELTPCPGPRRAFNLTVHQHNGYNDCVYVISGRNLDQGQPHFLRDVWEYTPATMAWRKRADVPRGVMAGTAAAYGQSHLFVLGGADGTLFEKSDELKDKHPGFPKTALAYHTITDTWVEAGEMPANHVTTTAVKWGEAIIVPSGEVRPRVRSANVYRVTLNRADRGFGSVNYIVLFSYLAAMLGVGVYFTNKNRNTDDYFRGGQSIPWWAAGCSIFATMLSSLTFTGIPSKAFAQDWVYSIGNFMIPVVAVVAVYVAMPFFRRIDATSAYEYLEKRFSRSVRLFGSISFTLFHVFRMAVVMSLTGLALAVATPITPAQSVLLMGALSIAYCTMGGIEAVIWTDTIQTFVLMGGAVLAIILLVSGVDDGAAGFVTTAWEADKFKIANWHWDPTRSQIALWVIIIGSIAQNLSSYTADQAVVQRYMTTATPKLAARSIWFNAVLTIPATILFFGIGTALYAFYRSHPEKLDPSITTDQVFPLFIAREMPIGIAGLIVAGVFAAAQSTVSTSMNSTATTIVTDFYASIESLQIREGISECRTGMDIHARCDRNSSGTDFCQSRNQVAV
;
A
#
# COMPACT_ATOMS: atom_id res chain seq x y z
N MET A 1 -14.65 44.21 13.47
CA MET A 1 -13.18 44.04 13.54
C MET A 1 -12.41 45.10 14.33
N LYS A 2 -12.95 46.30 14.64
CA LYS A 2 -12.24 47.32 15.46
C LYS A 2 -12.42 47.23 16.99
N ALA A 3 -13.27 46.33 17.50
CA ALA A 3 -13.54 46.20 18.95
C ALA A 3 -12.82 45.01 19.64
N ILE A 4 -11.93 44.30 18.95
CA ILE A 4 -11.22 43.11 19.48
C ILE A 4 -9.74 43.42 19.81
N ALA A 5 -9.26 44.63 19.49
CA ALA A 5 -7.84 44.97 19.59
C ALA A 5 -7.39 45.57 20.93
N SER A 6 -8.26 45.77 21.92
CA SER A 6 -7.91 46.51 23.15
C SER A 6 -7.65 45.65 24.40
N GLN A 7 -7.53 44.32 24.28
CA GLN A 7 -7.29 43.44 25.46
C GLN A 7 -6.26 42.32 25.25
N SER A 8 -5.41 42.38 24.23
CA SER A 8 -4.27 41.46 24.13
C SER A 8 -2.96 42.22 23.98
N ASN A 9 -2.01 41.96 24.88
CA ASN A 9 -0.59 42.27 24.72
C ASN A 9 0.01 41.38 23.61
N TYR A 10 -0.54 41.46 22.40
CA TYR A 10 -0.04 40.74 21.24
C TYR A 10 0.59 41.73 20.28
N ASN A 11 1.89 41.59 20.04
CA ASN A 11 2.65 42.45 19.15
C ASN A 11 2.13 42.29 17.70
N PRO A 12 1.48 43.31 17.10
CA PRO A 12 0.89 43.22 15.76
C PRO A 12 1.93 43.04 14.64
N SER A 13 3.23 43.17 14.94
CA SER A 13 4.32 42.90 13.99
C SER A 13 4.43 41.41 13.62
N ILE A 14 4.13 40.49 14.54
CA ILE A 14 4.26 39.04 14.31
C ILE A 14 3.21 38.54 13.31
N ILE A 15 1.97 39.06 13.39
CA ILE A 15 0.91 38.76 12.40
C ILE A 15 1.28 39.36 11.03
N LYS A 16 1.82 40.58 11.00
CA LYS A 16 2.29 41.20 9.74
C LYS A 16 3.47 40.46 9.12
N HIS A 17 4.33 39.82 9.91
CA HIS A 17 5.48 39.04 9.39
C HIS A 17 5.04 37.66 8.90
N GLY A 18 4.21 36.93 9.65
CA GLY A 18 3.66 35.64 9.21
C GLY A 18 2.81 35.77 7.92
N VAL A 19 1.98 36.81 7.82
CA VAL A 19 1.21 37.10 6.60
C VAL A 19 2.13 37.54 5.45
N ARG A 20 3.20 38.30 5.71
CA ARG A 20 4.20 38.65 4.69
C ARG A 20 4.94 37.42 4.16
N TRP A 21 5.38 36.49 5.01
CA TRP A 21 6.01 35.23 4.57
C TRP A 21 5.05 34.36 3.77
N GLY A 22 3.79 34.26 4.20
CA GLY A 22 2.73 33.60 3.43
C GLY A 22 2.57 34.21 2.03
N VAL A 23 2.48 35.55 1.94
CA VAL A 23 2.38 36.27 0.66
C VAL A 23 3.64 36.12 -0.19
N TRP A 24 4.85 36.14 0.40
CA TRP A 24 6.09 35.89 -0.34
C TRP A 24 6.16 34.48 -0.89
N ILE A 25 5.77 33.45 -0.11
CA ILE A 25 5.69 32.07 -0.59
C ILE A 25 4.64 31.95 -1.69
N THR A 26 3.47 32.59 -1.55
CA THR A 26 2.45 32.63 -2.61
C THR A 26 2.93 33.36 -3.87
N MET A 27 3.69 34.46 -3.74
CA MET A 27 4.29 35.19 -4.85
C MET A 27 5.44 34.40 -5.51
N LEU A 28 6.19 33.61 -4.75
CA LEU A 28 7.26 32.75 -5.26
C LEU A 28 6.65 31.54 -6.02
N ILE A 29 5.54 31.00 -5.52
CA ILE A 29 4.71 30.02 -6.22
C ILE A 29 4.13 30.62 -7.51
N MET A 30 3.58 31.85 -7.48
CA MET A 30 3.08 32.54 -8.68
C MET A 30 4.20 32.92 -9.67
N GLY A 31 5.40 33.24 -9.19
CA GLY A 31 6.56 33.54 -10.02
C GLY A 31 7.13 32.30 -10.74
N MET A 32 7.04 31.13 -10.10
CA MET A 32 7.41 29.85 -10.73
C MET A 32 6.39 29.40 -11.79
N ILE A 33 5.11 29.77 -11.64
CA ILE A 33 4.05 29.52 -12.63
C ILE A 33 4.24 30.36 -13.91
N ALA A 34 5.00 31.47 -13.86
CA ALA A 34 5.18 32.40 -14.97
C ALA A 34 6.41 32.14 -15.87
N SER A 35 7.11 31.01 -15.71
CA SER A 35 8.30 30.69 -16.53
C SER A 35 7.92 29.87 -17.78
N PRO A 36 8.19 30.35 -19.01
CA PRO A 36 7.73 29.70 -20.24
C PRO A 36 8.55 28.47 -20.69
N ASN A 37 9.42 27.92 -19.84
CA ASN A 37 10.20 26.72 -20.18
C ASN A 37 9.58 25.46 -19.58
N VAL A 38 8.37 25.14 -20.02
CA VAL A 38 7.78 23.79 -19.87
C VAL A 38 8.39 22.91 -20.96
N ALA A 39 9.67 22.56 -20.80
CA ALA A 39 10.20 21.42 -21.53
C ALA A 39 9.63 20.18 -20.83
N ALA A 40 8.53 19.67 -21.37
CA ALA A 40 8.09 18.31 -21.07
C ALA A 40 9.31 17.40 -21.28
N VAL A 41 9.84 16.83 -20.20
CA VAL A 41 10.80 15.74 -20.31
C VAL A 41 10.01 14.62 -20.98
N ALA A 42 10.18 14.48 -22.29
CA ALA A 42 9.60 13.41 -23.05
C ALA A 42 9.93 12.11 -22.32
N ALA A 43 8.89 11.42 -21.85
CA ALA A 43 9.04 10.10 -21.28
C ALA A 43 9.66 9.23 -22.38
N ASP A 44 10.93 8.88 -22.22
CA ASP A 44 11.61 7.97 -23.12
C ASP A 44 10.76 6.69 -23.20
N ALA A 45 10.47 6.24 -24.42
CA ALA A 45 9.55 5.14 -24.71
C ALA A 45 10.23 3.78 -24.46
N SER A 46 10.88 3.65 -23.29
CA SER A 46 11.47 2.40 -22.85
C SER A 46 10.37 1.34 -22.73
N PRO A 47 10.57 0.12 -23.25
CA PRO A 47 9.57 -0.93 -23.18
C PRO A 47 9.23 -1.23 -21.71
N ARG A 48 7.93 -1.29 -21.38
CA ARG A 48 7.43 -1.53 -20.02
C ARG A 48 7.88 -2.88 -19.46
N MET A 49 8.06 -3.88 -20.33
CA MET A 49 8.50 -5.22 -20.00
C MET A 49 9.84 -5.55 -20.69
N SER A 50 10.73 -6.19 -19.95
CA SER A 50 11.94 -6.83 -20.44
C SER A 50 11.70 -8.32 -20.62
N TRP A 51 12.17 -8.85 -21.75
CA TRP A 51 12.06 -10.26 -22.11
C TRP A 51 13.46 -10.87 -22.24
N GLU A 52 13.80 -11.76 -21.32
CA GLU A 52 15.06 -12.50 -21.32
C GLU A 52 14.80 -13.94 -21.79
N SER A 53 15.57 -14.43 -22.76
CA SER A 53 15.50 -15.84 -23.15
C SER A 53 16.27 -16.69 -22.14
N LEU A 54 15.58 -17.65 -21.54
CA LEU A 54 16.21 -18.69 -20.72
C LEU A 54 16.64 -19.87 -21.61
N PRO A 55 17.42 -20.83 -21.09
CA PRO A 55 17.75 -22.05 -21.81
C PRO A 55 16.46 -22.74 -22.33
N PRO A 56 16.39 -23.13 -23.61
CA PRO A 56 15.20 -23.75 -24.17
C PRO A 56 14.92 -25.10 -23.51
N ILE A 57 13.65 -25.49 -23.43
CA ILE A 57 13.26 -26.79 -22.89
C ILE A 57 13.97 -27.91 -23.69
N PRO A 58 14.33 -29.05 -23.06
CA PRO A 58 15.08 -30.13 -23.70
C PRO A 58 14.22 -31.00 -24.64
N GLU A 59 13.20 -30.38 -25.24
CA GLU A 59 12.31 -30.91 -26.28
C GLU A 59 12.45 -30.02 -27.52
N LYS A 60 13.20 -30.47 -28.53
CA LYS A 60 13.63 -29.64 -29.67
C LYS A 60 12.49 -28.95 -30.42
N LEU A 61 11.34 -29.61 -30.52
CA LEU A 61 10.17 -29.08 -31.23
C LEU A 61 9.30 -28.16 -30.35
N GLY A 62 9.58 -28.09 -29.04
CA GLY A 62 8.69 -27.47 -28.08
C GLY A 62 7.51 -28.36 -27.68
N LEU A 63 6.71 -27.85 -26.75
CA LEU A 63 5.53 -28.49 -26.18
C LEU A 63 4.36 -27.51 -26.11
N ALA A 64 3.17 -27.97 -26.49
CA ALA A 64 1.89 -27.29 -26.27
C ALA A 64 1.13 -27.99 -25.13
N GLY A 65 0.52 -27.20 -24.26
CA GLY A 65 -0.19 -27.65 -23.06
C GLY A 65 0.64 -28.44 -22.05
N PRO A 66 1.93 -28.14 -21.79
CA PRO A 66 2.61 -28.78 -20.67
C PRO A 66 2.01 -28.29 -19.34
N PHE A 67 2.06 -29.12 -18.31
CA PHE A 67 1.96 -28.62 -16.95
C PHE A 67 3.21 -27.82 -16.64
N ALA A 68 3.04 -26.65 -16.03
CA ALA A 68 4.15 -25.80 -15.62
C ALA A 68 3.92 -25.20 -14.24
N GLY A 69 4.98 -25.10 -13.44
CA GLY A 69 4.95 -24.47 -12.12
C GLY A 69 6.34 -24.40 -11.50
N VAL A 70 6.44 -23.74 -10.35
CA VAL A 70 7.67 -23.59 -9.58
C VAL A 70 7.51 -24.28 -8.24
N HIS A 71 8.50 -25.06 -7.82
CA HIS A 71 8.57 -25.65 -6.48
C HIS A 71 10.04 -25.76 -6.05
N ASN A 72 10.35 -25.39 -4.80
CA ASN A 72 11.72 -25.39 -4.26
C ASN A 72 12.74 -24.66 -5.18
N ASP A 73 12.39 -23.44 -5.60
CA ASP A 73 13.20 -22.59 -6.49
C ASP A 73 13.60 -23.28 -7.83
N ALA A 74 12.73 -24.15 -8.34
CA ALA A 74 12.93 -24.84 -9.60
C ALA A 74 11.67 -24.80 -10.47
N LEU A 75 11.84 -24.49 -11.76
CA LEU A 75 10.75 -24.51 -12.74
C LEU A 75 10.56 -25.94 -13.27
N ILE A 76 9.38 -26.51 -13.04
CA ILE A 76 8.97 -27.82 -13.52
C ILE A 76 8.13 -27.64 -14.80
N VAL A 77 8.47 -28.37 -15.85
CA VAL A 77 7.70 -28.48 -17.10
C VAL A 77 7.47 -29.96 -17.40
N ALA A 78 6.20 -30.40 -17.39
CA ALA A 78 5.84 -31.81 -17.49
C ALA A 78 4.77 -32.07 -18.56
N GLY A 79 4.92 -33.19 -19.27
CA GLY A 79 4.00 -33.61 -20.31
C GLY A 79 4.00 -32.70 -21.53
N GLY A 80 2.83 -32.42 -22.10
CA GLY A 80 2.66 -31.58 -23.28
C GLY A 80 2.60 -32.38 -24.59
N ALA A 81 2.31 -31.69 -25.69
CA ALA A 81 2.12 -32.32 -26.99
C ALA A 81 2.74 -31.51 -28.13
N ASN A 82 3.20 -32.20 -29.17
CA ASN A 82 3.73 -31.58 -30.40
C ASN A 82 3.39 -32.38 -31.66
N PHE A 83 3.85 -31.88 -32.81
CA PHE A 83 3.74 -32.55 -34.10
C PHE A 83 5.15 -32.85 -34.60
N PRO A 84 5.51 -34.12 -34.83
CA PRO A 84 6.78 -34.46 -35.49
C PRO A 84 6.92 -33.77 -36.86
N GLN A 85 8.15 -33.61 -37.35
CA GLN A 85 8.35 -33.13 -38.71
C GLN A 85 8.11 -34.28 -39.70
N PRO A 86 7.41 -34.05 -40.83
CA PRO A 86 6.77 -32.80 -41.27
C PRO A 86 5.41 -32.52 -40.60
N VAL A 87 5.27 -31.34 -39.97
CA VAL A 87 4.17 -31.00 -39.03
C VAL A 87 2.74 -31.09 -39.58
N TRP A 88 2.56 -30.95 -40.90
CA TRP A 88 1.23 -30.98 -41.53
C TRP A 88 0.76 -32.38 -41.91
N GLU A 89 1.67 -33.35 -41.95
CA GLU A 89 1.44 -34.73 -42.40
C GLU A 89 1.43 -35.72 -41.24
N THR A 90 1.97 -35.32 -40.08
CA THR A 90 2.01 -36.17 -38.89
C THR A 90 0.86 -35.90 -37.93
N GLU A 91 0.47 -36.93 -37.19
CA GLU A 91 -0.46 -36.78 -36.07
C GLU A 91 0.23 -36.16 -34.85
N LYS A 92 -0.60 -35.63 -33.94
CA LYS A 92 -0.14 -35.07 -32.67
C LYS A 92 0.44 -36.19 -31.81
N VAL A 93 1.56 -35.91 -31.14
CA VAL A 93 2.20 -36.81 -30.17
C VAL A 93 2.14 -36.16 -28.79
N TRP A 94 1.77 -36.96 -27.79
CA TRP A 94 1.74 -36.58 -26.38
C TRP A 94 3.00 -37.10 -25.70
N HIS A 95 3.52 -36.33 -24.75
CA HIS A 95 4.75 -36.62 -24.02
C HIS A 95 4.46 -36.88 -22.55
N ASP A 96 5.32 -37.67 -21.92
CA ASP A 96 5.30 -37.98 -20.49
C ASP A 96 6.51 -37.38 -19.76
N SER A 97 7.46 -36.76 -20.46
CA SER A 97 8.70 -36.27 -19.85
C SER A 97 8.46 -35.21 -18.77
N ILE A 98 9.22 -35.28 -17.68
CA ILE A 98 9.29 -34.22 -16.66
C ILE A 98 10.69 -33.59 -16.70
N ASN A 99 10.74 -32.31 -17.03
CA ASN A 99 11.96 -31.53 -17.13
C ASN A 99 11.94 -30.42 -16.07
N VAL A 100 13.07 -30.22 -15.40
CA VAL A 100 13.19 -29.24 -14.32
C VAL A 100 14.36 -28.31 -14.60
N LEU A 101 14.11 -27.00 -14.60
CA LEU A 101 15.14 -25.97 -14.73
C LEU A 101 15.54 -25.49 -13.35
N VAL A 102 16.80 -25.71 -12.99
CA VAL A 102 17.37 -25.35 -11.69
C VAL A 102 18.49 -24.34 -11.84
N ASN A 103 18.74 -23.56 -10.78
CA ASN A 103 19.93 -22.72 -10.68
C ASN A 103 21.11 -23.52 -10.10
N ASP A 104 22.08 -23.86 -10.96
CA ASP A 104 23.28 -24.62 -10.61
C ASP A 104 24.51 -23.69 -10.67
N GLY A 105 24.94 -23.19 -9.51
CA GLY A 105 26.11 -22.31 -9.40
C GLY A 105 25.96 -20.97 -10.13
N GLY A 106 24.75 -20.39 -10.16
CA GLY A 106 24.44 -19.14 -10.85
C GLY A 106 24.09 -19.32 -12.33
N LYS A 107 24.06 -20.56 -12.85
CA LYS A 107 23.65 -20.87 -14.23
C LYS A 107 22.42 -21.74 -14.24
N LEU A 108 21.42 -21.35 -15.03
CA LEU A 108 20.22 -22.16 -15.21
C LEU A 108 20.51 -23.38 -16.10
N LYS A 109 20.14 -24.58 -15.62
CA LYS A 109 20.33 -25.85 -16.34
C LYS A 109 19.10 -26.74 -16.25
N TRP A 110 18.76 -27.38 -17.37
CA TRP A 110 17.70 -28.38 -17.43
C TRP A 110 18.18 -29.74 -16.92
N LYS A 111 17.34 -30.37 -16.11
CA LYS A 111 17.47 -31.73 -15.60
C LYS A 111 16.27 -32.56 -16.06
N ARG A 112 16.51 -33.78 -16.52
CA ARG A 112 15.44 -34.76 -16.78
C ARG A 112 15.12 -35.46 -15.47
N ALA A 113 13.99 -35.11 -14.86
CA ALA A 113 13.68 -35.46 -13.48
C ALA A 113 12.71 -36.63 -13.32
N GLY A 114 12.17 -37.16 -14.43
CA GLY A 114 11.27 -38.32 -14.41
C GLY A 114 10.29 -38.32 -15.58
N ARG A 115 9.21 -39.09 -15.40
CA ARG A 115 8.10 -39.21 -16.34
C ARG A 115 6.75 -39.21 -15.61
N LEU A 116 5.74 -38.62 -16.21
CA LEU A 116 4.34 -38.78 -15.82
C LEU A 116 3.93 -40.25 -16.00
N ALA A 117 2.91 -40.69 -15.26
CA ALA A 117 2.41 -42.06 -15.35
C ALA A 117 1.90 -42.43 -16.76
N LYS A 118 1.53 -41.44 -17.56
CA LYS A 118 1.12 -41.57 -18.96
C LYS A 118 1.42 -40.27 -19.72
N PRO A 119 1.57 -40.33 -21.05
CA PRO A 119 1.68 -39.12 -21.87
C PRO A 119 0.38 -38.31 -21.83
N MET A 120 0.46 -37.02 -21.52
CA MET A 120 -0.72 -36.16 -21.37
C MET A 120 -0.38 -34.67 -21.52
N ALA A 121 -1.38 -33.86 -21.87
CA ALA A 121 -1.23 -32.42 -22.09
C ALA A 121 -2.54 -31.67 -21.79
N TYR A 122 -2.50 -30.34 -21.90
CA TYR A 122 -3.64 -29.43 -21.84
C TYR A 122 -4.48 -29.51 -20.56
N GLY A 123 -3.86 -29.92 -19.45
CA GLY A 123 -4.43 -29.72 -18.12
C GLY A 123 -4.03 -28.36 -17.55
N ALA A 124 -4.66 -27.96 -16.45
CA ALA A 124 -4.27 -26.77 -15.72
C ALA A 124 -3.17 -27.08 -14.70
N SER A 125 -2.37 -26.09 -14.31
CA SER A 125 -1.38 -26.24 -13.25
C SER A 125 -1.28 -25.00 -12.37
N VAL A 126 -1.01 -25.21 -11.08
CA VAL A 126 -0.76 -24.16 -10.09
C VAL A 126 0.42 -24.55 -9.20
N SER A 127 1.25 -23.56 -8.86
CA SER A 127 2.36 -23.74 -7.93
C SER A 127 1.85 -23.54 -6.50
N THR A 128 2.22 -24.45 -5.60
CA THR A 128 1.86 -24.42 -4.17
C THR A 128 3.10 -24.72 -3.33
N ASP A 129 3.00 -24.54 -2.02
CA ASP A 129 4.09 -24.86 -1.09
C ASP A 129 4.40 -26.38 -1.08
N ASP A 130 3.41 -27.21 -1.40
CA ASP A 130 3.55 -28.67 -1.46
C ASP A 130 4.04 -29.18 -2.83
N GLY A 131 4.08 -28.35 -3.88
CA GLY A 131 4.47 -28.78 -5.22
C GLY A 131 3.69 -28.11 -6.35
N VAL A 132 3.87 -28.64 -7.57
CA VAL A 132 3.09 -28.20 -8.73
C VAL A 132 1.89 -29.12 -8.90
N VAL A 133 0.71 -28.62 -8.57
CA VAL A 133 -0.55 -29.36 -8.73
C VAL A 133 -0.96 -29.34 -10.20
N CYS A 134 -1.04 -30.53 -10.79
CA CYS A 134 -1.42 -30.79 -12.17
C CYS A 134 -2.86 -31.30 -12.19
N ILE A 135 -3.73 -30.64 -12.95
CA ILE A 135 -5.18 -30.76 -12.85
C ILE A 135 -5.76 -31.15 -14.21
N GLY A 136 -6.31 -32.37 -14.32
CA GLY A 136 -6.99 -32.85 -15.52
C GLY A 136 -6.06 -33.04 -16.72
N GLY A 137 -6.49 -32.61 -17.90
CA GLY A 137 -5.79 -32.73 -19.18
C GLY A 137 -6.38 -33.82 -20.08
N ASN A 138 -5.72 -34.10 -21.20
CA ASN A 138 -6.14 -35.14 -22.14
C ASN A 138 -4.97 -35.80 -22.87
N ASP A 139 -5.23 -36.97 -23.42
CA ASP A 139 -4.40 -37.63 -24.42
C ASP A 139 -5.15 -37.71 -25.78
N ALA A 140 -4.68 -38.56 -26.69
CA ALA A 140 -5.32 -38.79 -27.98
C ALA A 140 -6.71 -39.45 -27.90
N LYS A 141 -7.04 -40.08 -26.77
CA LYS A 141 -8.18 -40.99 -26.62
C LYS A 141 -9.23 -40.46 -25.64
N GLN A 142 -8.81 -39.81 -24.56
CA GLN A 142 -9.71 -39.43 -23.47
C GLN A 142 -9.28 -38.15 -22.76
N THR A 143 -10.26 -37.53 -22.11
CA THR A 143 -10.07 -36.44 -21.15
C THR A 143 -9.97 -37.02 -19.75
N PHE A 144 -9.12 -36.43 -18.91
CA PHE A 144 -8.74 -36.91 -17.59
C PHE A 144 -9.40 -36.10 -16.47
N GLU A 145 -9.78 -36.77 -15.40
CA GLU A 145 -10.21 -36.17 -14.12
C GLU A 145 -9.10 -36.19 -13.07
N GLN A 146 -7.98 -36.87 -13.34
CA GLN A 146 -6.91 -37.07 -12.38
C GLN A 146 -6.26 -35.74 -11.98
N VAL A 147 -5.98 -35.62 -10.68
CA VAL A 147 -5.20 -34.52 -10.11
C VAL A 147 -4.01 -35.13 -9.36
N PHE A 148 -2.83 -34.55 -9.55
CA PHE A 148 -1.61 -35.02 -8.89
C PHE A 148 -0.65 -33.87 -8.68
N VAL A 149 0.28 -34.04 -7.75
CA VAL A 149 1.29 -33.03 -7.40
C VAL A 149 2.67 -33.52 -7.80
N LEU A 150 3.44 -32.64 -8.44
CA LEU A 150 4.84 -32.83 -8.75
C LEU A 150 5.71 -32.09 -7.73
N MET A 151 6.49 -32.85 -6.96
CA MET A 151 7.34 -32.35 -5.90
C MET A 151 8.80 -32.47 -6.30
N TRP A 152 9.46 -31.33 -6.53
CA TRP A 152 10.91 -31.28 -6.75
C TRP A 152 11.70 -31.49 -5.45
N ASP A 153 12.56 -32.51 -5.47
CA ASP A 153 13.54 -32.80 -4.42
C ASP A 153 14.93 -32.41 -4.92
N ALA A 154 15.47 -31.32 -4.37
CA ALA A 154 16.75 -30.77 -4.79
C ALA A 154 17.97 -31.62 -4.36
N GLU A 155 17.84 -32.46 -3.34
CA GLU A 155 18.94 -33.31 -2.86
C GLU A 155 19.12 -34.52 -3.78
N THR A 156 18.01 -35.14 -4.19
CA THR A 156 18.04 -36.32 -5.07
C THR A 156 17.99 -35.96 -6.56
N GLU A 157 17.71 -34.69 -6.89
CA GLU A 157 17.43 -34.21 -8.24
C GLU A 157 16.30 -34.99 -8.95
N THR A 158 15.27 -35.42 -8.19
CA THR A 158 14.14 -36.19 -8.71
C THR A 158 12.79 -35.53 -8.45
N ILE A 159 11.76 -35.98 -9.17
CA ILE A 159 10.37 -35.59 -8.94
C ILE A 159 9.64 -36.72 -8.23
N ARG A 160 9.03 -36.41 -7.08
CA ARG A 160 8.05 -37.29 -6.43
C ARG A 160 6.65 -36.91 -6.90
N GLN A 161 5.80 -37.90 -7.09
CA GLN A 161 4.41 -37.71 -7.52
C GLN A 161 3.47 -38.19 -6.44
N HIS A 162 2.45 -37.39 -6.13
CA HIS A 162 1.41 -37.74 -5.18
C HIS A 162 0.03 -37.48 -5.77
N ALA A 163 -0.91 -38.40 -5.58
CA ALA A 163 -2.27 -38.24 -6.09
C ALA A 163 -3.07 -37.32 -5.18
N TYR A 164 -3.85 -36.42 -5.78
CA TYR A 164 -4.86 -35.61 -5.13
C TYR A 164 -6.26 -36.12 -5.54
N PRO A 165 -7.33 -35.69 -4.86
CA PRO A 165 -8.70 -36.03 -5.23
C PRO A 165 -8.98 -35.70 -6.70
N SER A 166 -9.60 -36.63 -7.42
CA SER A 166 -10.02 -36.41 -8.81
C SER A 166 -11.03 -35.26 -8.91
N LEU A 167 -10.99 -34.55 -10.04
CA LEU A 167 -11.98 -33.54 -10.39
C LEU A 167 -13.40 -34.12 -10.39
N PRO A 168 -14.44 -33.30 -10.14
CA PRO A 168 -15.83 -33.73 -10.21
C PRO A 168 -16.23 -34.30 -11.58
N LYS A 169 -15.56 -33.86 -12.64
CA LYS A 169 -15.69 -34.36 -14.02
C LYS A 169 -14.34 -34.30 -14.73
N PRO A 170 -14.10 -35.15 -15.75
CA PRO A 170 -12.96 -34.99 -16.64
C PRO A 170 -12.90 -33.57 -17.21
N CYS A 171 -11.70 -33.01 -17.32
CA CYS A 171 -11.55 -31.63 -17.79
C CYS A 171 -10.18 -31.40 -18.48
N ALA A 172 -10.21 -30.87 -19.70
CA ALA A 172 -9.05 -30.36 -20.41
C ALA A 172 -9.29 -28.91 -20.87
N TYR A 173 -8.21 -28.20 -21.16
CA TYR A 173 -8.23 -26.80 -21.61
C TYR A 173 -8.91 -25.84 -20.63
N ALA A 174 -8.93 -26.20 -19.35
CA ALA A 174 -9.26 -25.29 -18.26
C ALA A 174 -8.05 -24.47 -17.86
N ALA A 175 -8.28 -23.43 -17.06
CA ALA A 175 -7.22 -22.70 -16.38
C ALA A 175 -7.51 -22.66 -14.87
N ALA A 176 -6.45 -22.62 -14.08
CA ALA A 176 -6.52 -22.65 -12.62
C ALA A 176 -5.70 -21.52 -11.99
N THR A 177 -6.08 -21.14 -10.79
CA THR A 177 -5.35 -20.19 -9.95
C THR A 177 -5.45 -20.57 -8.48
N ILE A 178 -4.70 -19.92 -7.60
CA ILE A 178 -4.71 -20.18 -6.15
C ILE A 178 -4.84 -18.87 -5.38
N ILE A 179 -5.69 -18.84 -4.35
CA ILE A 179 -5.78 -17.75 -3.39
C ILE A 179 -5.59 -18.34 -2.00
N GLY A 180 -4.54 -17.89 -1.28
CA GLY A 180 -4.15 -18.51 -0.02
C GLY A 180 -3.83 -20.00 -0.22
N GLN A 181 -4.58 -20.88 0.44
CA GLN A 181 -4.47 -22.35 0.33
C GLN A 181 -5.60 -22.98 -0.50
N THR A 182 -6.38 -22.18 -1.23
CA THR A 182 -7.52 -22.69 -2.02
C THR A 182 -7.26 -22.54 -3.51
N ILE A 183 -7.24 -23.67 -4.21
CA ILE A 183 -7.14 -23.74 -5.67
C ILE A 183 -8.52 -23.50 -6.27
N TYR A 184 -8.59 -22.76 -7.37
CA TYR A 184 -9.79 -22.52 -8.16
C TYR A 184 -9.55 -22.94 -9.62
N VAL A 185 -10.47 -23.71 -10.20
CA VAL A 185 -10.42 -24.19 -11.58
C VAL A 185 -11.68 -23.74 -12.30
N ALA A 186 -11.54 -23.05 -13.42
CA ALA A 186 -12.68 -22.51 -14.16
C ALA A 186 -12.64 -22.88 -15.64
N GLY A 187 -13.82 -23.21 -16.17
CA GLY A 187 -14.02 -23.59 -17.57
C GLY A 187 -13.36 -24.92 -17.95
N GLY A 188 -13.11 -25.07 -19.24
CA GLY A 188 -12.59 -26.29 -19.86
C GLY A 188 -13.68 -27.07 -20.58
N GLN A 189 -13.32 -28.22 -21.13
CA GLN A 189 -14.22 -29.15 -21.80
C GLN A 189 -14.04 -30.56 -21.24
N SER A 190 -15.14 -31.31 -21.13
CA SER A 190 -15.13 -32.63 -20.46
C SER A 190 -14.85 -33.81 -21.40
N ASP A 191 -14.92 -33.61 -22.70
CA ASP A 191 -14.57 -34.60 -23.72
C ASP A 191 -13.67 -33.99 -24.82
N ALA A 192 -13.47 -34.72 -25.92
CA ALA A 192 -12.61 -34.30 -27.02
C ALA A 192 -13.19 -33.13 -27.85
N THR A 193 -14.50 -32.89 -27.74
CA THR A 193 -15.23 -31.88 -28.53
C THR A 193 -15.47 -30.62 -27.72
N LEU A 194 -15.58 -29.50 -28.41
CA LEU A 194 -15.85 -28.21 -27.77
C LEU A 194 -17.33 -28.08 -27.35
N ASP A 195 -18.23 -28.96 -27.82
CA ASP A 195 -19.64 -29.02 -27.38
C ASP A 195 -19.76 -29.33 -25.88
N SER A 196 -18.74 -29.99 -25.32
CA SER A 196 -18.62 -30.29 -23.90
C SER A 196 -17.95 -29.18 -23.08
N ALA A 197 -17.76 -27.99 -23.65
CA ALA A 197 -17.32 -26.81 -22.91
C ALA A 197 -18.21 -26.57 -21.67
N MET A 198 -17.61 -26.08 -20.59
CA MET A 198 -18.27 -25.99 -19.29
C MET A 198 -18.32 -24.54 -18.78
N SER A 199 -19.21 -24.28 -17.83
CA SER A 199 -19.29 -23.02 -17.07
C SER A 199 -18.84 -23.20 -15.61
N ASN A 200 -18.22 -24.33 -15.29
CA ASN A 200 -17.83 -24.73 -13.95
C ASN A 200 -16.88 -23.71 -13.29
N LEU A 201 -17.01 -23.64 -11.96
CA LEU A 201 -15.98 -23.16 -11.05
C LEU A 201 -15.86 -24.19 -9.94
N TRP A 202 -14.68 -24.79 -9.79
CA TRP A 202 -14.39 -25.76 -8.74
C TRP A 202 -13.31 -25.24 -7.81
N SER A 203 -13.37 -25.61 -6.53
CA SER A 203 -12.34 -25.29 -5.56
C SER A 203 -11.84 -26.48 -4.75
N LEU A 204 -10.56 -26.46 -4.38
CA LEU A 204 -9.93 -27.44 -3.48
C LEU A 204 -9.15 -26.69 -2.40
N ASP A 205 -9.47 -26.94 -1.13
CA ASP A 205 -8.79 -26.34 0.02
C ASP A 205 -7.65 -27.25 0.50
N LEU A 206 -6.41 -26.83 0.27
CA LEU A 206 -5.19 -27.56 0.62
C LEU A 206 -5.00 -27.67 2.13
N SER A 207 -5.58 -26.76 2.92
CA SER A 207 -5.51 -26.85 4.39
C SER A 207 -6.23 -28.08 4.95
N LYS A 208 -7.05 -28.76 4.13
CA LYS A 208 -7.78 -29.98 4.49
C LYS A 208 -7.03 -31.26 4.13
N GLN A 209 -5.83 -31.21 3.54
CA GLN A 209 -5.11 -32.39 3.06
C GLN A 209 -4.91 -33.48 4.13
N GLY A 210 -4.83 -33.11 5.41
CA GLY A 210 -4.72 -34.07 6.53
C GLY A 210 -5.98 -34.88 6.84
N ASP A 211 -7.14 -34.52 6.28
CA ASP A 211 -8.41 -35.22 6.44
C ASP A 211 -8.99 -35.60 5.07
N PRO A 212 -8.82 -36.86 4.61
CA PRO A 212 -9.32 -37.32 3.31
C PRO A 212 -10.83 -37.16 3.11
N SER A 213 -11.62 -37.11 4.20
CA SER A 213 -13.07 -36.91 4.12
C SER A 213 -13.46 -35.45 3.84
N ALA A 214 -12.57 -34.51 4.17
CA ALA A 214 -12.74 -33.07 3.96
C ALA A 214 -11.94 -32.54 2.76
N PHE A 215 -10.87 -33.23 2.34
CA PHE A 215 -10.05 -32.88 1.19
C PHE A 215 -10.74 -33.34 -0.11
N LEU A 216 -11.77 -32.61 -0.52
CA LEU A 216 -12.57 -32.91 -1.72
C LEU A 216 -12.82 -31.65 -2.52
N TRP A 217 -12.97 -31.80 -3.84
CA TRP A 217 -13.38 -30.71 -4.71
C TRP A 217 -14.81 -30.26 -4.40
N GLN A 218 -14.99 -28.95 -4.30
CA GLN A 218 -16.29 -28.32 -4.14
C GLN A 218 -16.71 -27.63 -5.43
N GLU A 219 -17.96 -27.85 -5.84
CA GLU A 219 -18.57 -27.12 -6.95
C GLU A 219 -19.16 -25.80 -6.44
N LEU A 220 -18.67 -24.69 -7.00
CA LEU A 220 -19.10 -23.34 -6.66
C LEU A 220 -20.11 -22.83 -7.69
N THR A 221 -20.66 -21.64 -7.44
CA THR A 221 -21.56 -21.00 -8.41
C THR A 221 -20.86 -20.87 -9.76
N PRO A 222 -21.43 -21.43 -10.85
CA PRO A 222 -20.79 -21.44 -12.16
C PRO A 222 -20.65 -20.02 -12.72
N CYS A 223 -19.69 -19.84 -13.63
CA CYS A 223 -19.49 -18.60 -14.36
C CYS A 223 -20.76 -18.25 -15.16
N PRO A 224 -21.37 -17.05 -14.98
CA PRO A 224 -22.68 -16.73 -15.58
C PRO A 224 -22.70 -16.64 -17.11
N GLY A 225 -21.55 -16.39 -17.75
CA GLY A 225 -21.45 -16.25 -19.20
C GLY A 225 -21.59 -17.58 -19.95
N PRO A 226 -21.38 -17.57 -21.29
CA PRO A 226 -21.38 -18.79 -22.07
C PRO A 226 -20.39 -19.83 -21.52
N ARG A 227 -20.74 -21.11 -21.66
CA ARG A 227 -19.81 -22.24 -21.46
C ARG A 227 -18.54 -21.98 -22.25
N ARG A 228 -17.36 -22.33 -21.73
CA ARG A 228 -16.08 -22.00 -22.35
C ARG A 228 -15.00 -23.03 -22.06
N ALA A 229 -14.14 -23.24 -23.05
CA ALA A 229 -12.84 -23.84 -22.88
C ALA A 229 -11.76 -22.83 -23.31
N PHE A 230 -10.49 -23.12 -23.03
CA PHE A 230 -9.36 -22.29 -23.40
C PHE A 230 -9.41 -20.86 -22.82
N ASN A 231 -10.15 -20.65 -21.74
CA ASN A 231 -10.14 -19.39 -20.99
C ASN A 231 -8.82 -19.20 -20.24
N LEU A 232 -8.59 -17.98 -19.79
CA LEU A 232 -7.55 -17.69 -18.81
C LEU A 232 -8.21 -17.55 -17.44
N THR A 233 -7.56 -18.08 -16.40
CA THR A 233 -8.01 -17.97 -15.01
C THR A 233 -6.84 -17.50 -14.17
N VAL A 234 -6.99 -16.36 -13.50
CA VAL A 234 -5.93 -15.74 -12.69
C VAL A 234 -6.54 -15.03 -11.50
N HIS A 235 -5.86 -14.99 -10.35
CA HIS A 235 -6.32 -14.24 -9.20
C HIS A 235 -5.67 -12.85 -9.14
N GLN A 236 -6.36 -11.87 -8.54
CA GLN A 236 -5.79 -10.58 -8.16
C GLN A 236 -6.71 -9.84 -7.19
N HIS A 237 -6.16 -8.93 -6.39
CA HIS A 237 -6.93 -8.10 -5.47
C HIS A 237 -7.72 -7.02 -6.23
N ASN A 238 -9.00 -6.82 -5.90
CA ASN A 238 -9.89 -5.84 -6.57
C ASN A 238 -10.01 -4.49 -5.85
N GLY A 239 -9.25 -4.28 -4.76
CA GLY A 239 -9.35 -3.12 -3.87
C GLY A 239 -10.07 -3.43 -2.55
N TYR A 240 -10.83 -4.53 -2.47
CA TYR A 240 -11.48 -5.01 -1.25
C TYR A 240 -11.13 -6.46 -0.89
N ASN A 241 -11.06 -7.35 -1.89
CA ASN A 241 -10.83 -8.77 -1.70
C ASN A 241 -9.90 -9.31 -2.80
N ASP A 242 -9.27 -10.44 -2.52
CA ASP A 242 -8.68 -11.29 -3.55
C ASP A 242 -9.80 -11.98 -4.34
N CYS A 243 -9.74 -11.87 -5.66
CA CYS A 243 -10.77 -12.37 -6.57
C CYS A 243 -10.16 -13.27 -7.64
N VAL A 244 -10.97 -14.19 -8.17
CA VAL A 244 -10.64 -15.00 -9.35
C VAL A 244 -11.22 -14.33 -10.59
N TYR A 245 -10.40 -14.14 -11.62
CA TYR A 245 -10.81 -13.58 -12.91
C TYR A 245 -10.81 -14.67 -13.96
N VAL A 246 -11.95 -14.85 -14.62
CA VAL A 246 -12.12 -15.72 -15.79
C VAL A 246 -12.23 -14.82 -17.02
N ILE A 247 -11.25 -14.93 -17.91
CA ILE A 247 -11.05 -14.02 -19.05
C ILE A 247 -11.23 -14.81 -20.34
N SER A 248 -12.14 -14.34 -21.21
CA SER A 248 -12.30 -14.81 -22.59
C SER A 248 -12.50 -16.34 -22.66
N GLY A 249 -11.82 -16.99 -23.61
CA GLY A 249 -12.03 -18.38 -23.99
C GLY A 249 -12.85 -18.52 -25.27
N ARG A 250 -13.26 -19.74 -25.57
CA ARG A 250 -14.04 -20.05 -26.76
C ARG A 250 -15.08 -21.12 -26.46
N ASN A 251 -16.13 -21.14 -27.26
CA ASN A 251 -17.15 -22.17 -27.23
C ASN A 251 -17.67 -22.50 -28.63
N LEU A 252 -18.67 -23.38 -28.68
CA LEU A 252 -19.44 -23.66 -29.88
C LEU A 252 -20.77 -22.89 -29.80
N ASP A 253 -21.04 -22.07 -30.81
CA ASP A 253 -22.31 -21.38 -31.01
C ASP A 253 -22.88 -21.77 -32.37
N GLN A 254 -24.06 -22.38 -32.38
CA GLN A 254 -24.72 -22.91 -33.59
C GLN A 254 -23.82 -23.79 -34.48
N GLY A 255 -22.93 -24.59 -33.88
CA GLY A 255 -22.02 -25.46 -34.62
C GLY A 255 -20.75 -24.77 -35.14
N GLN A 256 -20.57 -23.47 -34.87
CA GLN A 256 -19.37 -22.70 -35.24
C GLN A 256 -18.55 -22.28 -34.00
N PRO A 257 -17.21 -22.22 -34.09
CA PRO A 257 -16.39 -21.67 -33.01
C PRO A 257 -16.71 -20.20 -32.75
N HIS A 258 -17.08 -19.86 -31.53
CA HIS A 258 -17.31 -18.49 -31.09
C HIS A 258 -16.28 -18.09 -30.02
N PHE A 259 -15.61 -16.96 -30.26
CA PHE A 259 -14.53 -16.42 -29.43
C PHE A 259 -15.09 -15.38 -28.47
N LEU A 260 -14.91 -15.62 -27.18
CA LEU A 260 -15.47 -14.77 -26.13
C LEU A 260 -14.53 -13.61 -25.82
N ARG A 261 -15.08 -12.51 -25.32
CA ARG A 261 -14.32 -11.34 -24.83
C ARG A 261 -14.70 -10.92 -23.42
N ASP A 262 -15.68 -11.59 -22.83
CA ASP A 262 -16.16 -11.25 -21.51
C ASP A 262 -15.13 -11.57 -20.42
N VAL A 263 -15.18 -10.78 -19.36
CA VAL A 263 -14.35 -10.94 -18.16
C VAL A 263 -15.27 -11.01 -16.96
N TRP A 264 -15.09 -12.07 -16.16
CA TRP A 264 -15.89 -12.32 -14.97
C TRP A 264 -15.01 -12.38 -13.74
N GLU A 265 -15.36 -11.62 -12.71
CA GLU A 265 -14.72 -11.59 -11.40
C GLU A 265 -15.57 -12.39 -10.41
N TYR A 266 -14.99 -13.42 -9.79
CA TYR A 266 -15.57 -14.14 -8.67
C TYR A 266 -14.90 -13.73 -7.37
N THR A 267 -15.70 -13.33 -6.37
CA THR A 267 -15.20 -12.99 -5.04
C THR A 267 -15.48 -14.15 -4.08
N PRO A 268 -14.47 -14.93 -3.63
CA PRO A 268 -14.67 -16.04 -2.71
C PRO A 268 -15.34 -15.63 -1.39
N ALA A 269 -14.99 -14.45 -0.86
CA ALA A 269 -15.54 -13.95 0.40
C ALA A 269 -17.06 -13.75 0.39
N THR A 270 -17.65 -13.44 -0.77
CA THR A 270 -19.09 -13.20 -0.92
C THR A 270 -19.78 -14.23 -1.80
N MET A 271 -19.03 -15.17 -2.39
CA MET A 271 -19.50 -16.17 -3.36
C MET A 271 -20.29 -15.54 -4.53
N ALA A 272 -19.87 -14.36 -4.98
CA ALA A 272 -20.60 -13.58 -5.97
C ALA A 272 -19.76 -13.33 -7.22
N TRP A 273 -20.44 -13.33 -8.37
CA TRP A 273 -19.87 -12.96 -9.66
C TRP A 273 -20.20 -11.51 -10.01
N ARG A 274 -19.24 -10.83 -10.64
CA ARG A 274 -19.39 -9.49 -11.21
C ARG A 274 -18.80 -9.46 -12.62
N LYS A 275 -19.54 -8.89 -13.57
CA LYS A 275 -19.01 -8.64 -14.93
C LYS A 275 -18.02 -7.47 -14.88
N ARG A 276 -16.91 -7.60 -15.60
CA ARG A 276 -15.85 -6.60 -15.75
C ARG A 276 -15.75 -6.11 -17.20
N ALA A 277 -14.90 -5.12 -17.44
CA ALA A 277 -14.62 -4.65 -18.79
C ALA A 277 -14.13 -5.79 -19.69
N ASP A 278 -14.81 -5.98 -20.82
CA ASP A 278 -14.48 -6.99 -21.81
C ASP A 278 -13.04 -6.77 -22.32
N VAL A 279 -12.30 -7.85 -22.55
CA VAL A 279 -10.93 -7.78 -23.08
C VAL A 279 -10.95 -7.17 -24.51
N PRO A 280 -9.97 -6.33 -24.89
CA PRO A 280 -9.98 -5.60 -26.18
C PRO A 280 -10.05 -6.48 -27.44
N ARG A 281 -9.66 -7.75 -27.33
CA ARG A 281 -9.78 -8.77 -28.38
C ARG A 281 -9.96 -10.14 -27.75
N GLY A 282 -10.37 -11.13 -28.53
CA GLY A 282 -10.39 -12.52 -28.08
C GLY A 282 -9.00 -12.93 -27.59
N VAL A 283 -8.94 -13.63 -26.46
CA VAL A 283 -7.71 -14.23 -25.93
C VAL A 283 -8.05 -15.64 -25.49
N MET A 284 -7.97 -16.59 -26.42
CA MET A 284 -8.14 -18.01 -26.11
C MET A 284 -6.79 -18.74 -26.08
N ALA A 285 -6.74 -19.82 -25.31
CA ALA A 285 -5.55 -20.62 -25.08
C ALA A 285 -4.37 -19.76 -24.62
N GLY A 286 -4.66 -18.60 -24.04
CA GLY A 286 -3.66 -17.62 -23.68
C GLY A 286 -2.98 -17.97 -22.38
N THR A 287 -2.13 -17.05 -21.94
CA THR A 287 -1.46 -17.18 -20.67
C THR A 287 -1.50 -15.85 -19.94
N ALA A 288 -1.77 -15.89 -18.63
CA ALA A 288 -1.88 -14.69 -17.82
C ALA A 288 -1.24 -14.89 -16.45
N ALA A 289 -0.79 -13.79 -15.87
CA ALA A 289 -0.21 -13.77 -14.54
C ALA A 289 -0.63 -12.48 -13.80
N ALA A 290 -0.82 -12.62 -12.49
CA ALA A 290 -1.00 -11.48 -11.60
C ALA A 290 0.35 -10.77 -11.42
N TYR A 291 0.31 -9.44 -11.33
CA TYR A 291 1.48 -8.64 -11.03
C TYR A 291 1.13 -7.45 -10.13
N GLY A 292 2.01 -7.15 -9.18
CA GLY A 292 1.77 -6.12 -8.17
C GLY A 292 0.49 -6.37 -7.38
N GLN A 293 -0.14 -5.29 -6.91
CA GLN A 293 -1.35 -5.35 -6.07
C GLN A 293 -2.67 -5.36 -6.85
N SER A 294 -2.69 -5.00 -8.14
CA SER A 294 -3.95 -4.75 -8.87
C SER A 294 -3.86 -4.94 -10.38
N HIS A 295 -2.76 -5.49 -10.91
CA HIS A 295 -2.59 -5.70 -12.35
C HIS A 295 -2.64 -7.19 -12.72
N LEU A 296 -3.24 -7.47 -13.88
CA LEU A 296 -3.17 -8.74 -14.57
C LEU A 296 -2.49 -8.52 -15.90
N PHE A 297 -1.52 -9.36 -16.25
CA PHE A 297 -0.93 -9.37 -17.58
C PHE A 297 -1.42 -10.56 -18.38
N VAL A 298 -1.83 -10.32 -19.62
CA VAL A 298 -2.08 -11.36 -20.63
C VAL A 298 -0.87 -11.38 -21.57
N LEU A 299 -0.08 -12.45 -21.47
CA LEU A 299 1.23 -12.62 -22.10
C LEU A 299 1.19 -13.64 -23.26
N GLY A 300 0.01 -13.88 -23.80
CA GLY A 300 -0.22 -14.79 -24.92
C GLY A 300 -1.71 -15.07 -25.12
N GLY A 301 -2.08 -15.48 -26.32
CA GLY A 301 -3.46 -15.80 -26.67
C GLY A 301 -3.75 -15.64 -28.16
N ALA A 302 -4.67 -16.47 -28.68
CA ALA A 302 -5.18 -16.35 -30.03
C ALA A 302 -6.46 -15.50 -30.05
N ASP A 303 -6.59 -14.62 -31.04
CA ASP A 303 -7.72 -13.70 -31.21
C ASP A 303 -8.83 -14.22 -32.14
N GLY A 304 -8.61 -15.39 -32.76
CA GLY A 304 -9.56 -16.04 -33.65
C GLY A 304 -9.58 -15.49 -35.08
N THR A 305 -8.89 -14.39 -35.38
CA THR A 305 -9.00 -13.67 -36.67
C THR A 305 -8.58 -14.50 -37.89
N LEU A 306 -7.61 -15.40 -37.71
CA LEU A 306 -7.10 -16.30 -38.76
C LEU A 306 -7.52 -17.76 -38.55
N PHE A 307 -8.45 -18.02 -37.63
CA PHE A 307 -8.77 -19.39 -37.20
C PHE A 307 -9.17 -20.28 -38.39
N GLU A 308 -10.11 -19.84 -39.22
CA GLU A 308 -10.62 -20.58 -40.38
C GLU A 308 -9.61 -20.69 -41.55
N LYS A 309 -8.57 -19.84 -41.56
CA LYS A 309 -7.54 -19.81 -42.63
C LYS A 309 -6.30 -20.63 -42.28
N SER A 310 -6.28 -21.29 -41.13
CA SER A 310 -5.10 -22.02 -40.63
C SER A 310 -4.62 -23.09 -41.60
N ASP A 311 -5.54 -23.89 -42.16
CA ASP A 311 -5.23 -24.99 -43.09
C ASP A 311 -4.85 -24.51 -44.49
N GLU A 312 -5.29 -23.31 -44.89
CA GLU A 312 -4.90 -22.67 -46.14
C GLU A 312 -3.48 -22.09 -46.03
N LEU A 313 -3.24 -21.33 -44.96
CA LEU A 313 -1.99 -20.59 -44.76
C LEU A 313 -0.83 -21.53 -44.42
N LYS A 314 -1.08 -22.59 -43.66
CA LYS A 314 -0.05 -23.55 -43.20
C LYS A 314 1.23 -22.86 -42.70
N ASP A 315 2.36 -23.11 -43.36
CA ASP A 315 3.66 -22.53 -43.01
C ASP A 315 3.77 -21.02 -43.32
N LYS A 316 2.83 -20.45 -44.07
CA LYS A 316 2.71 -19.00 -44.30
C LYS A 316 1.90 -18.30 -43.20
N HIS A 317 1.35 -19.03 -42.22
CA HIS A 317 0.60 -18.42 -41.12
C HIS A 317 1.51 -17.51 -40.28
N PRO A 318 1.13 -16.23 -40.04
CA PRO A 318 2.00 -15.24 -39.39
C PRO A 318 2.21 -15.48 -37.89
N GLY A 319 1.37 -16.33 -37.29
CA GLY A 319 1.35 -16.63 -35.87
C GLY A 319 0.25 -15.87 -35.14
N PHE A 320 0.33 -15.84 -33.82
CA PHE A 320 -0.66 -15.15 -32.98
C PHE A 320 -0.22 -13.70 -32.68
N PRO A 321 -1.14 -12.80 -32.32
CA PRO A 321 -0.82 -11.38 -32.08
C PRO A 321 0.25 -11.18 -31.01
N LYS A 322 1.27 -10.37 -31.27
CA LYS A 322 2.44 -10.25 -30.37
C LYS A 322 2.33 -9.15 -29.32
N THR A 323 1.22 -8.43 -29.25
CA THR A 323 1.01 -7.39 -28.23
C THR A 323 0.55 -8.00 -26.90
N ALA A 324 1.21 -7.70 -25.79
CA ALA A 324 0.75 -8.05 -24.45
C ALA A 324 -0.36 -7.08 -23.99
N LEU A 325 -1.25 -7.54 -23.12
CA LEU A 325 -2.29 -6.69 -22.51
C LEU A 325 -2.10 -6.63 -21.00
N ALA A 326 -2.45 -5.49 -20.40
CA ALA A 326 -2.56 -5.32 -18.96
C ALA A 326 -3.97 -4.89 -18.60
N TYR A 327 -4.50 -5.46 -17.52
CA TYR A 327 -5.78 -5.07 -16.95
C TYR A 327 -5.59 -4.62 -15.50
N HIS A 328 -6.19 -3.48 -15.16
CA HIS A 328 -6.15 -2.96 -13.80
C HIS A 328 -7.50 -3.20 -13.10
N THR A 329 -7.47 -3.99 -12.03
CA THR A 329 -8.67 -4.53 -11.36
C THR A 329 -9.51 -3.47 -10.65
N ILE A 330 -8.88 -2.41 -10.16
CA ILE A 330 -9.58 -1.30 -9.47
C ILE A 330 -10.28 -0.40 -10.50
N THR A 331 -9.56 0.09 -11.51
CA THR A 331 -10.11 1.05 -12.50
C THR A 331 -10.97 0.40 -13.57
N ASP A 332 -10.95 -0.93 -13.68
CA ASP A 332 -11.70 -1.71 -14.70
C ASP A 332 -11.24 -1.38 -16.13
N THR A 333 -9.93 -1.17 -16.33
CA THR A 333 -9.38 -0.69 -17.61
C THR A 333 -8.32 -1.62 -18.17
N TRP A 334 -8.31 -1.73 -19.50
CA TRP A 334 -7.31 -2.46 -20.28
C TRP A 334 -6.35 -1.50 -20.97
N VAL A 335 -5.07 -1.88 -21.05
CA VAL A 335 -4.04 -1.18 -21.84
C VAL A 335 -3.14 -2.18 -22.55
N GLU A 336 -2.49 -1.73 -23.62
CA GLU A 336 -1.38 -2.48 -24.20
C GLU A 336 -0.15 -2.41 -23.29
N ALA A 337 0.48 -3.56 -23.06
CA ALA A 337 1.62 -3.71 -22.16
C ALA A 337 2.97 -3.81 -22.90
N GLY A 338 2.96 -3.59 -24.22
CA GLY A 338 4.12 -3.67 -25.10
C GLY A 338 4.13 -4.92 -25.98
N GLU A 339 5.12 -4.99 -26.87
CA GLU A 339 5.32 -6.11 -27.79
C GLU A 339 6.07 -7.27 -27.12
N MET A 340 5.68 -8.49 -27.47
CA MET A 340 6.28 -9.75 -27.02
C MET A 340 7.17 -10.31 -28.13
N PRO A 341 8.35 -10.89 -27.81
CA PRO A 341 9.22 -11.51 -28.81
C PRO A 341 8.51 -12.66 -29.57
N ALA A 342 7.68 -13.41 -28.84
CA ALA A 342 6.81 -14.45 -29.35
C ALA A 342 5.51 -14.49 -28.54
N ASN A 343 4.40 -14.84 -29.19
CA ASN A 343 3.15 -15.16 -28.51
C ASN A 343 3.06 -16.67 -28.36
N HIS A 344 3.12 -17.16 -27.12
CA HIS A 344 2.98 -18.57 -26.79
C HIS A 344 1.55 -18.82 -26.30
N VAL A 345 0.79 -19.61 -27.07
CA VAL A 345 -0.52 -20.13 -26.64
C VAL A 345 -0.38 -21.55 -26.10
N THR A 346 -1.39 -22.04 -25.38
CA THR A 346 -1.42 -23.35 -24.71
C THR A 346 -0.25 -23.54 -23.75
N THR A 347 -0.01 -22.57 -22.87
CA THR A 347 0.99 -22.68 -21.80
C THR A 347 0.54 -21.89 -20.57
N THR A 348 1.09 -22.24 -19.41
CA THR A 348 0.81 -21.56 -18.14
C THR A 348 1.98 -20.64 -17.79
N ALA A 349 1.70 -19.35 -17.61
CA ALA A 349 2.64 -18.37 -17.12
C ALA A 349 2.80 -18.58 -15.61
N VAL A 350 4.04 -18.71 -15.15
CA VAL A 350 4.34 -19.08 -13.77
C VAL A 350 5.19 -18.01 -13.12
N LYS A 351 4.89 -17.69 -11.86
CA LYS A 351 5.70 -16.73 -11.10
C LYS A 351 6.95 -17.46 -10.58
N TRP A 352 8.13 -16.91 -10.85
CA TRP A 352 9.40 -17.38 -10.30
C TRP A 352 10.17 -16.18 -9.72
N GLY A 353 10.13 -16.03 -8.40
CA GLY A 353 10.57 -14.82 -7.72
C GLY A 353 9.71 -13.61 -8.15
N GLU A 354 10.36 -12.51 -8.54
CA GLU A 354 9.70 -11.29 -9.04
C GLU A 354 9.39 -11.34 -10.54
N ALA A 355 9.81 -12.39 -11.24
CA ALA A 355 9.62 -12.54 -12.68
C ALA A 355 8.45 -13.46 -13.00
N ILE A 356 7.89 -13.28 -14.20
CA ILE A 356 6.93 -14.20 -14.81
C ILE A 356 7.67 -15.02 -15.85
N ILE A 357 7.49 -16.33 -15.85
CA ILE A 357 8.09 -17.24 -16.82
C ILE A 357 7.00 -17.75 -17.74
N VAL A 358 7.28 -17.69 -19.05
CA VAL A 358 6.42 -18.26 -20.09
C VAL A 358 7.17 -19.46 -20.69
N PRO A 359 6.88 -20.70 -20.24
CA PRO A 359 7.61 -21.89 -20.66
C PRO A 359 6.98 -22.52 -21.90
N SER A 360 7.70 -22.56 -23.02
CA SER A 360 7.25 -23.27 -24.24
C SER A 360 5.85 -22.79 -24.71
N GLY A 361 5.27 -23.45 -25.69
CA GLY A 361 3.91 -23.23 -26.15
C GLY A 361 3.80 -23.38 -27.65
N GLU A 362 2.64 -23.02 -28.18
CA GLU A 362 2.35 -22.95 -29.60
C GLU A 362 2.49 -21.51 -30.09
N VAL A 363 3.25 -21.28 -31.17
CA VAL A 363 3.51 -19.93 -31.71
C VAL A 363 2.73 -19.64 -32.98
N ARG A 364 2.26 -20.70 -33.65
CA ARG A 364 1.32 -20.70 -34.76
C ARG A 364 0.69 -22.10 -34.87
N PRO A 365 -0.44 -22.27 -35.58
CA PRO A 365 -1.07 -23.58 -35.74
C PRO A 365 -0.08 -24.70 -36.06
N ARG A 366 -0.12 -25.79 -35.28
CA ARG A 366 0.74 -26.99 -35.36
C ARG A 366 2.24 -26.78 -35.07
N VAL A 367 2.73 -25.56 -34.84
CA VAL A 367 4.15 -25.28 -34.57
C VAL A 367 4.38 -24.82 -33.13
N ARG A 368 5.20 -25.59 -32.41
CA ARG A 368 5.55 -25.34 -31.01
C ARG A 368 6.93 -24.69 -30.91
N SER A 369 7.22 -24.11 -29.75
CA SER A 369 8.46 -23.43 -29.46
C SER A 369 9.12 -24.04 -28.24
N ALA A 370 10.42 -24.34 -28.32
CA ALA A 370 11.20 -24.76 -27.17
C ALA A 370 11.64 -23.58 -26.27
N ASN A 371 11.40 -22.34 -26.71
CA ASN A 371 11.88 -21.16 -26.01
C ASN A 371 11.17 -21.00 -24.66
N VAL A 372 11.93 -20.52 -23.69
CA VAL A 372 11.42 -20.13 -22.38
C VAL A 372 11.78 -18.68 -22.17
N TYR A 373 10.80 -17.87 -21.82
CA TYR A 373 11.01 -16.44 -21.59
C TYR A 373 10.84 -16.11 -20.12
N ARG A 374 11.78 -15.32 -19.59
CA ARG A 374 11.62 -14.60 -18.33
C ARG A 374 11.17 -13.18 -18.65
N VAL A 375 10.06 -12.78 -18.05
CA VAL A 375 9.45 -11.46 -18.18
C VAL A 375 9.65 -10.72 -16.88
N THR A 376 10.31 -9.57 -16.94
CA THR A 376 10.48 -8.64 -15.82
C THR A 376 9.91 -7.29 -16.20
N LEU A 377 9.31 -6.59 -15.24
CA LEU A 377 8.79 -5.25 -15.47
C LEU A 377 9.92 -4.24 -15.23
N ASN A 378 10.13 -3.33 -16.17
CA ASN A 378 11.11 -2.25 -16.00
C ASN A 378 10.50 -1.16 -15.14
N ARG A 379 11.12 -0.87 -13.98
CA ARG A 379 10.78 0.35 -13.24
C ARG A 379 11.21 1.54 -14.08
N ALA A 380 10.31 2.49 -14.28
CA ALA A 380 10.65 3.69 -15.01
C ALA A 380 11.65 4.53 -14.18
N ASP A 381 12.93 4.52 -14.58
CA ASP A 381 13.92 5.46 -14.05
C ASP A 381 13.57 6.86 -14.55
N ARG A 382 13.21 7.77 -13.63
CA ARG A 382 12.90 9.16 -13.99
C ARG A 382 13.52 10.13 -13.00
N GLY A 383 14.18 11.14 -13.55
CA GLY A 383 14.80 12.20 -12.77
C GLY A 383 13.76 13.19 -12.24
N PHE A 384 13.82 13.49 -10.94
CA PHE A 384 12.97 14.48 -10.28
C PHE A 384 13.15 15.90 -10.84
N GLY A 385 14.27 16.18 -11.50
CA GLY A 385 14.59 17.47 -12.12
C GLY A 385 15.18 18.48 -11.12
N SER A 386 16.17 19.26 -11.56
CA SER A 386 16.93 20.15 -10.67
C SER A 386 16.08 21.24 -10.03
N VAL A 387 15.06 21.76 -10.72
CA VAL A 387 14.15 22.78 -10.18
C VAL A 387 13.35 22.23 -9.00
N ASN A 388 12.82 21.02 -9.12
CA ASN A 388 12.09 20.37 -8.04
C ASN A 388 13.00 20.14 -6.82
N TYR A 389 14.26 19.77 -7.04
CA TYR A 389 15.25 19.67 -5.96
C TYR A 389 15.54 21.00 -5.29
N ILE A 390 15.71 22.08 -6.06
CA ILE A 390 15.93 23.42 -5.49
C ILE A 390 14.74 23.81 -4.61
N VAL A 391 13.50 23.59 -5.07
CA VAL A 391 12.31 23.86 -4.27
C VAL A 391 12.27 23.00 -3.01
N LEU A 392 12.50 21.69 -3.12
CA LEU A 392 12.53 20.77 -1.98
C LEU A 392 13.58 21.20 -0.94
N PHE A 393 14.83 21.39 -1.34
CA PHE A 393 15.91 21.72 -0.40
C PHE A 393 15.79 23.14 0.15
N SER A 394 15.30 24.11 -0.63
CA SER A 394 15.01 25.45 -0.12
C SER A 394 13.90 25.43 0.94
N TYR A 395 12.87 24.61 0.73
CA TYR A 395 11.83 24.38 1.72
C TYR A 395 12.37 23.74 3.01
N LEU A 396 13.15 22.66 2.89
CA LEU A 396 13.75 21.98 4.03
C LEU A 396 14.70 22.92 4.81
N ALA A 397 15.48 23.73 4.12
CA ALA A 397 16.34 24.74 4.73
C ALA A 397 15.52 25.83 5.44
N ALA A 398 14.40 26.26 4.86
CA ALA A 398 13.50 27.20 5.52
C ALA A 398 12.93 26.64 6.83
N MET A 399 12.56 25.35 6.86
CA MET A 399 12.08 24.70 8.08
C MET A 399 13.16 24.63 9.16
N LEU A 400 14.41 24.32 8.78
CA LEU A 400 15.54 24.37 9.70
C LEU A 400 15.77 25.80 10.24
N GLY A 401 15.63 26.81 9.38
CA GLY A 401 15.72 28.22 9.76
C GLY A 401 14.68 28.65 10.79
N VAL A 402 13.46 28.11 10.73
CA VAL A 402 12.44 28.30 11.77
C VAL A 402 12.93 27.73 13.11
N GLY A 403 13.50 26.52 13.12
CA GLY A 403 14.06 25.91 14.32
C GLY A 403 15.17 26.76 14.96
N VAL A 404 16.12 27.22 14.17
CA VAL A 404 17.23 28.09 14.61
C VAL A 404 16.73 29.40 15.20
N TYR A 405 15.70 30.00 14.59
CA TYR A 405 15.12 31.26 15.08
C TYR A 405 14.57 31.13 16.52
N PHE A 406 14.00 29.98 16.88
CA PHE A 406 13.44 29.75 18.21
C PHE A 406 14.45 29.26 19.25
N THR A 407 15.66 28.85 18.86
CA THR A 407 16.70 28.41 19.80
C THR A 407 17.03 29.45 20.86
N ASN A 408 17.14 30.72 20.46
CA ASN A 408 17.50 31.80 21.38
C ASN A 408 16.36 32.21 22.33
N LYS A 409 15.17 31.61 22.22
CA LYS A 409 14.04 31.88 23.09
C LYS A 409 13.84 30.86 24.22
N ASN A 410 14.40 29.66 24.11
CA ASN A 410 14.25 28.61 25.11
C ASN A 410 15.25 28.80 26.25
N ARG A 411 14.81 29.26 27.42
CA ARG A 411 15.71 29.52 28.58
C ARG A 411 15.55 28.50 29.71
N ASN A 412 14.43 27.79 29.76
CA ASN A 412 14.13 26.78 30.79
C ASN A 412 13.28 25.64 30.22
N THR A 413 12.96 24.65 31.05
CA THR A 413 12.16 23.47 30.66
C THR A 413 10.70 23.79 30.34
N ASP A 414 10.11 24.83 30.95
CA ASP A 414 8.74 25.29 30.64
C ASP A 414 8.68 25.94 29.25
N ASP A 415 9.67 26.75 28.88
CA ASP A 415 9.80 27.29 27.51
C ASP A 415 9.93 26.14 26.50
N TYR A 416 10.78 25.16 26.81
CA TYR A 416 11.08 24.04 25.90
C TYR A 416 9.89 23.07 25.71
N PHE A 417 9.16 22.72 26.78
CA PHE A 417 8.07 21.73 26.72
C PHE A 417 6.67 22.34 26.59
N ARG A 418 6.45 23.58 27.05
CA ARG A 418 5.13 24.25 27.07
C ARG A 418 5.09 25.56 26.29
N GLY A 419 6.21 26.04 25.75
CA GLY A 419 6.27 27.26 24.93
C GLY A 419 5.94 28.53 25.72
N GLY A 420 6.17 28.52 27.04
CA GLY A 420 5.84 29.62 27.95
C GLY A 420 4.36 30.00 27.93
N GLN A 421 3.47 29.08 27.53
CA GLN A 421 2.03 29.29 27.35
C GLN A 421 1.66 30.45 26.40
N SER A 422 2.55 30.85 25.49
CA SER A 422 2.38 32.06 24.67
C SER A 422 1.79 31.80 23.29
N ILE A 423 1.58 30.53 22.92
CA ILE A 423 1.19 30.11 21.57
C ILE A 423 -0.23 30.61 21.24
N PRO A 424 -0.46 31.19 20.05
CA PRO A 424 -1.79 31.59 19.62
C PRO A 424 -2.65 30.35 19.30
N TRP A 425 -3.93 30.41 19.67
CA TRP A 425 -4.86 29.27 19.56
C TRP A 425 -4.96 28.65 18.16
N TRP A 426 -4.83 29.44 17.10
CA TRP A 426 -4.93 28.93 15.72
C TRP A 426 -3.68 28.14 15.32
N ALA A 427 -2.48 28.56 15.76
CA ALA A 427 -1.24 27.82 15.51
C ALA A 427 -1.21 26.51 16.32
N ALA A 428 -1.63 26.57 17.59
CA ALA A 428 -1.84 25.36 18.39
C ALA A 428 -2.85 24.41 17.72
N GLY A 429 -3.93 24.95 17.13
CA GLY A 429 -4.93 24.16 16.42
C GLY A 429 -4.39 23.52 15.13
N CYS A 430 -3.65 24.26 14.30
CA CYS A 430 -2.92 23.69 13.15
C CYS A 430 -1.96 22.58 13.59
N SER A 431 -1.28 22.77 14.72
CA SER A 431 -0.33 21.78 15.22
C SER A 431 -1.01 20.52 15.76
N ILE A 432 -2.17 20.63 16.42
CA ILE A 432 -3.01 19.44 16.74
C ILE A 432 -3.40 18.72 15.44
N PHE A 433 -3.86 19.48 14.43
CA PHE A 433 -4.26 18.93 13.15
C PHE A 433 -3.12 18.20 12.42
N ALA A 434 -1.95 18.84 12.29
CA ALA A 434 -0.78 18.25 11.63
C ALA A 434 -0.28 16.98 12.35
N THR A 435 -0.34 16.96 13.69
CA THR A 435 -0.01 15.77 14.49
C THR A 435 -0.92 14.59 14.17
N MET A 436 -2.19 14.84 13.85
CA MET A 436 -3.14 13.81 13.46
C MET A 436 -3.06 13.48 11.97
N LEU A 437 -2.77 14.47 11.12
CA LEU A 437 -2.58 14.34 9.68
C LEU A 437 -1.12 13.92 9.34
N SER A 438 -0.74 12.72 9.75
CA SER A 438 0.58 12.16 9.40
C SER A 438 0.76 11.93 7.89
N SER A 439 1.99 11.70 7.43
CA SER A 439 2.23 11.30 6.04
C SER A 439 1.50 10.02 5.63
N LEU A 440 1.27 9.10 6.58
CA LEU A 440 0.46 7.90 6.36
C LEU A 440 -0.98 8.24 5.98
N THR A 441 -1.59 9.27 6.58
CA THR A 441 -2.95 9.67 6.20
C THR A 441 -2.94 10.48 4.89
N PHE A 442 -1.88 11.26 4.64
CA PHE A 442 -1.71 12.00 3.40
C PHE A 442 -1.67 11.10 2.15
N THR A 443 -0.94 9.98 2.18
CA THR A 443 -0.92 9.02 1.07
C THR A 443 -2.01 7.96 1.21
N GLY A 444 -2.27 7.49 2.43
CA GLY A 444 -3.19 6.37 2.68
C GLY A 444 -4.66 6.71 2.47
N ILE A 445 -5.13 7.92 2.81
CA ILE A 445 -6.54 8.30 2.58
C ILE A 445 -6.86 8.34 1.07
N PRO A 446 -6.10 9.09 0.23
CA PRO A 446 -6.32 9.05 -1.21
C PRO A 446 -6.22 7.64 -1.79
N SER A 447 -5.26 6.84 -1.35
CA SER A 447 -5.06 5.47 -1.85
C SER A 447 -6.22 4.56 -1.50
N LYS A 448 -6.77 4.71 -0.30
CA LYS A 448 -7.98 4.00 0.12
C LYS A 448 -9.20 4.41 -0.69
N ALA A 449 -9.43 5.71 -0.90
CA ALA A 449 -10.54 6.19 -1.72
C ALA A 449 -10.38 5.85 -3.22
N PHE A 450 -9.14 5.77 -3.71
CA PHE A 450 -8.81 5.29 -5.05
C PHE A 450 -9.18 3.82 -5.23
N ALA A 451 -8.80 2.96 -4.29
CA ALA A 451 -9.13 1.53 -4.32
C ALA A 451 -10.61 1.26 -4.02
N GLN A 452 -11.15 1.95 -3.02
CA GLN A 452 -12.45 1.68 -2.40
C GLN A 452 -13.39 2.88 -2.59
N ASP A 453 -13.87 3.44 -1.48
CA ASP A 453 -14.92 4.45 -1.40
C ASP A 453 -14.67 5.40 -0.20
N TRP A 454 -15.69 6.17 0.19
CA TRP A 454 -15.63 7.16 1.26
C TRP A 454 -16.11 6.65 2.61
N VAL A 455 -16.39 5.36 2.81
CA VAL A 455 -16.91 4.84 4.09
C VAL A 455 -16.00 5.20 5.26
N TYR A 456 -14.68 5.19 5.03
CA TYR A 456 -13.69 5.56 6.05
C TYR A 456 -13.72 7.04 6.45
N SER A 457 -14.31 7.92 5.64
CA SER A 457 -14.43 9.35 5.95
C SER A 457 -15.28 9.61 7.20
N ILE A 458 -16.25 8.72 7.49
CA ILE A 458 -17.08 8.79 8.69
C ILE A 458 -16.22 8.79 9.95
N GLY A 459 -15.11 8.06 9.96
CA GLY A 459 -14.21 8.03 11.10
C GLY A 459 -13.59 9.39 11.41
N ASN A 460 -13.22 10.16 10.38
CA ASN A 460 -12.73 11.53 10.56
C ASN A 460 -13.86 12.49 10.96
N PHE A 461 -15.08 12.29 10.45
CA PHE A 461 -16.24 13.08 10.87
C PHE A 461 -16.65 12.83 12.34
N MET A 462 -16.11 11.81 13.00
CA MET A 462 -16.27 11.63 14.46
C MET A 462 -15.32 12.51 15.29
N ILE A 463 -14.31 13.15 14.69
CA ILE A 463 -13.39 14.05 15.41
C ILE A 463 -14.14 15.24 16.04
N PRO A 464 -15.04 15.98 15.35
CA PRO A 464 -15.88 17.00 15.97
C PRO A 464 -16.73 16.51 17.15
N VAL A 465 -17.19 15.26 17.12
CA VAL A 465 -17.95 14.66 18.23
C VAL A 465 -17.03 14.46 19.43
N VAL A 466 -15.84 13.90 19.22
CA VAL A 466 -14.84 13.71 20.28
C VAL A 466 -14.30 15.05 20.80
N ALA A 467 -14.24 16.09 19.98
CA ALA A 467 -13.83 17.43 20.38
C ALA A 467 -14.72 18.01 21.50
N VAL A 468 -16.01 17.65 21.56
CA VAL A 468 -16.90 17.99 22.68
C VAL A 468 -16.32 17.44 23.98
N VAL A 469 -15.98 16.14 24.02
CA VAL A 469 -15.41 15.50 25.21
C VAL A 469 -14.03 16.10 25.53
N ALA A 470 -13.21 16.34 24.52
CA ALA A 470 -11.89 16.95 24.70
C ALA A 470 -11.99 18.35 25.33
N VAL A 471 -12.93 19.20 24.89
CA VAL A 471 -13.09 20.58 25.36
C VAL A 471 -13.75 20.67 26.73
N TYR A 472 -14.76 19.84 27.00
CA TYR A 472 -15.55 19.95 28.23
C TYR A 472 -15.07 19.04 29.36
N VAL A 473 -14.31 17.98 29.05
CA VAL A 473 -13.83 17.00 30.04
C VAL A 473 -12.30 17.00 30.12
N ALA A 474 -11.61 16.66 29.03
CA ALA A 474 -10.17 16.41 29.09
C ALA A 474 -9.32 17.68 29.27
N MET A 475 -9.57 18.72 28.48
CA MET A 475 -8.80 19.96 28.52
C MET A 475 -8.92 20.67 29.88
N PRO A 476 -10.12 20.90 30.46
CA PRO A 476 -10.24 21.55 31.75
C PRO A 476 -9.55 20.75 32.87
N PHE A 477 -9.58 19.43 32.75
CA PHE A 477 -8.93 18.53 33.68
C PHE A 477 -7.39 18.66 33.62
N PHE A 478 -6.77 18.53 32.45
CA PHE A 478 -5.32 18.64 32.32
C PHE A 478 -4.80 20.04 32.68
N ARG A 479 -5.53 21.10 32.32
CA ARG A 479 -5.17 22.47 32.70
C ARG A 479 -5.28 22.77 34.19
N ARG A 480 -6.11 22.02 34.94
CA ARG A 480 -6.20 22.15 36.42
C ARG A 480 -5.07 21.41 37.13
N ILE A 481 -4.64 20.28 36.57
CA ILE A 481 -3.56 19.46 37.15
C ILE A 481 -2.20 20.15 36.97
N ASP A 482 -2.09 20.99 35.94
CA ASP A 482 -0.88 21.73 35.52
C ASP A 482 0.36 20.84 35.37
N ALA A 483 0.13 19.59 34.96
CA ALA A 483 1.18 18.60 34.75
C ALA A 483 1.92 18.83 33.43
N THR A 484 3.20 18.48 33.41
CA THR A 484 4.01 18.49 32.19
C THR A 484 3.78 17.21 31.39
N SER A 485 3.56 16.07 32.07
CA SER A 485 3.13 14.81 31.47
C SER A 485 1.67 14.48 31.80
N ALA A 486 0.90 14.04 30.81
CA ALA A 486 -0.46 13.54 30.98
C ALA A 486 -0.53 12.38 31.99
N TYR A 487 0.55 11.60 32.14
CA TYR A 487 0.60 10.43 33.01
C TYR A 487 0.82 10.76 34.49
N GLU A 488 1.24 11.98 34.82
CA GLU A 488 1.30 12.45 36.23
C GLU A 488 -0.04 12.30 36.93
N TYR A 489 -1.15 12.48 36.21
CA TYR A 489 -2.48 12.25 36.74
C TYR A 489 -2.65 10.81 37.25
N LEU A 490 -2.12 9.81 36.54
CA LEU A 490 -2.29 8.41 36.91
C LEU A 490 -1.65 8.10 38.27
N GLU A 491 -0.56 8.78 38.61
CA GLU A 491 0.04 8.69 39.95
C GLU A 491 -0.81 9.41 40.99
N LYS A 492 -1.28 10.63 40.70
CA LYS A 492 -2.17 11.40 41.61
C LYS A 492 -3.47 10.65 41.92
N ARG A 493 -3.99 9.87 40.96
CA ARG A 493 -5.27 9.15 41.09
C ARG A 493 -5.14 7.71 41.57
N PHE A 494 -4.09 7.01 41.16
CA PHE A 494 -3.90 5.58 41.39
C PHE A 494 -2.56 5.33 42.08
N SER A 495 -1.49 5.12 41.33
CA SER A 495 -0.16 4.83 41.87
C SER A 495 0.93 5.10 40.83
N ARG A 496 2.17 5.18 41.32
CA ARG A 496 3.35 5.39 40.47
C ARG A 496 3.52 4.29 39.41
N SER A 497 3.22 3.03 39.76
CA SER A 497 3.30 1.92 38.80
C SER A 497 2.37 2.12 37.60
N VAL A 498 1.18 2.70 37.82
CA VAL A 498 0.23 3.00 36.73
C VAL A 498 0.71 4.15 35.87
N ARG A 499 1.31 5.20 36.47
CA ARG A 499 1.98 6.28 35.71
C ARG A 499 3.09 5.75 34.83
N LEU A 500 3.99 4.93 35.39
CA LEU A 500 5.10 4.36 34.64
C LEU A 500 4.60 3.44 33.52
N PHE A 501 3.61 2.60 33.77
CA PHE A 501 3.01 1.77 32.72
C PHE A 501 2.44 2.60 31.56
N GLY A 502 1.66 3.65 31.87
CA GLY A 502 1.11 4.55 30.85
C GLY A 502 2.20 5.24 30.04
N SER A 503 3.23 5.75 30.73
CA SER A 503 4.35 6.46 30.12
C SER A 503 5.25 5.57 29.26
N ILE A 504 5.55 4.33 29.71
CA ILE A 504 6.28 3.32 28.91
C ILE A 504 5.46 2.96 27.67
N SER A 505 4.16 2.67 27.84
CA SER A 505 3.29 2.26 26.73
C SER A 505 3.21 3.35 25.65
N PHE A 506 3.05 4.61 26.07
CA PHE A 506 3.10 5.77 25.17
C PHE A 506 4.45 5.88 24.44
N THR A 507 5.55 5.80 25.20
CA THR A 507 6.90 5.94 24.66
C THR A 507 7.18 4.88 23.59
N LEU A 508 6.88 3.62 23.89
CA LEU A 508 7.06 2.52 22.93
C LEU A 508 6.18 2.70 21.69
N PHE A 509 4.91 3.06 21.87
CA PHE A 509 3.99 3.32 20.76
C PHE A 509 4.54 4.42 19.83
N HIS A 510 5.02 5.53 20.39
CA HIS A 510 5.56 6.63 19.59
C HIS A 510 6.89 6.29 18.89
N VAL A 511 7.75 5.49 19.51
CA VAL A 511 8.96 4.97 18.85
C VAL A 511 8.60 4.14 17.62
N PHE A 512 7.65 3.21 17.75
CA PHE A 512 7.19 2.41 16.61
C PHE A 512 6.47 3.27 15.57
N ARG A 513 5.64 4.23 16.00
CA ARG A 513 4.95 5.17 15.10
C ARG A 513 5.94 5.95 14.25
N MET A 514 7.03 6.46 14.83
CA MET A 514 8.08 7.15 14.07
C MET A 514 8.71 6.24 13.01
N ALA A 515 9.04 4.99 13.37
CA ALA A 515 9.62 4.02 12.44
C ALA A 515 8.69 3.72 11.26
N VAL A 516 7.40 3.46 11.54
CA VAL A 516 6.38 3.19 10.51
C VAL A 516 6.19 4.40 9.60
N VAL A 517 5.99 5.59 10.17
CA VAL A 517 5.74 6.83 9.43
C VAL A 517 6.91 7.15 8.49
N MET A 518 8.15 7.12 8.98
CA MET A 518 9.31 7.40 8.15
C MET A 518 9.51 6.34 7.06
N SER A 519 9.31 5.05 7.37
CA SER A 519 9.50 3.96 6.40
C SER A 519 8.49 4.02 5.25
N LEU A 520 7.19 4.17 5.58
CA LEU A 520 6.14 4.26 4.57
C LEU A 520 6.28 5.52 3.70
N THR A 521 6.67 6.65 4.32
CA THR A 521 6.95 7.87 3.55
C THR A 521 8.14 7.69 2.61
N GLY A 522 9.21 7.04 3.07
CA GLY A 522 10.37 6.75 2.23
C GLY A 522 10.03 5.84 1.04
N LEU A 523 9.18 4.82 1.25
CA LEU A 523 8.69 3.95 0.17
C LEU A 523 7.79 4.69 -0.82
N ALA A 524 6.91 5.57 -0.34
CA ALA A 524 6.05 6.39 -1.18
C ALA A 524 6.86 7.36 -2.05
N LEU A 525 7.88 8.00 -1.46
CA LEU A 525 8.71 8.99 -2.14
C LEU A 525 9.77 8.39 -3.06
N ALA A 526 10.16 7.13 -2.88
CA ALA A 526 11.05 6.44 -3.81
C ALA A 526 10.44 6.26 -5.21
N VAL A 527 9.12 6.42 -5.36
CA VAL A 527 8.44 6.46 -6.67
C VAL A 527 8.48 7.86 -7.29
N ALA A 528 8.56 8.90 -6.46
CA ALA A 528 8.55 10.29 -6.90
C ALA A 528 9.95 10.91 -7.05
N THR A 529 10.94 10.34 -6.37
CA THR A 529 12.32 10.84 -6.32
C THR A 529 13.30 9.67 -6.45
N PRO A 530 14.51 9.88 -7.01
CA PRO A 530 15.54 8.86 -7.06
C PRO A 530 16.23 8.60 -5.71
N ILE A 531 15.72 9.19 -4.61
CA ILE A 531 16.23 8.98 -3.26
C ILE A 531 15.72 7.62 -2.77
N THR A 532 16.61 6.77 -2.27
CA THR A 532 16.18 5.46 -1.74
C THR A 532 15.32 5.64 -0.49
N PRO A 533 14.47 4.66 -0.13
CA PRO A 533 13.70 4.71 1.11
C PRO A 533 14.59 4.95 2.34
N ALA A 534 15.75 4.30 2.41
CA ALA A 534 16.71 4.48 3.51
C ALA A 534 17.28 5.90 3.56
N GLN A 535 17.68 6.47 2.42
CA GLN A 535 18.15 7.86 2.35
C GLN A 535 17.06 8.85 2.77
N SER A 536 15.81 8.60 2.37
CA SER A 536 14.66 9.43 2.77
C SER A 536 14.44 9.40 4.28
N VAL A 537 14.51 8.22 4.89
CA VAL A 537 14.43 8.04 6.35
C VAL A 537 15.55 8.78 7.07
N LEU A 538 16.80 8.63 6.62
CA LEU A 538 17.95 9.32 7.21
C LEU A 538 17.81 10.84 7.11
N LEU A 539 17.38 11.37 5.96
CA LEU A 539 17.15 12.80 5.75
C LEU A 539 16.05 13.33 6.68
N MET A 540 14.90 12.65 6.75
CA MET A 540 13.80 13.03 7.66
C MET A 540 14.23 13.01 9.12
N GLY A 541 14.92 11.95 9.55
CA GLY A 541 15.40 11.78 10.91
C GLY A 541 16.42 12.84 11.30
N ALA A 542 17.45 13.05 10.49
CA ALA A 542 18.50 14.03 10.77
C ALA A 542 17.94 15.45 10.87
N LEU A 543 17.07 15.85 9.93
CA LEU A 543 16.43 17.17 9.97
C LEU A 543 15.51 17.31 11.17
N SER A 544 14.70 16.28 11.48
CA SER A 544 13.80 16.30 12.64
C SER A 544 14.56 16.43 13.96
N ILE A 545 15.64 15.65 14.14
CA ILE A 545 16.53 15.77 15.30
C ILE A 545 17.07 17.20 15.42
N ALA A 546 17.58 17.76 14.32
CA ALA A 546 18.19 19.08 14.33
C ALA A 546 17.22 20.18 14.79
N TYR A 547 16.06 20.35 14.15
CA TYR A 547 15.17 21.44 14.56
C TYR A 547 14.39 21.15 15.86
N CYS A 548 14.13 19.88 16.21
CA CYS A 548 13.48 19.55 17.49
C CYS A 548 14.36 19.90 18.68
N THR A 549 15.64 19.53 18.63
CA THR A 549 16.59 19.80 19.70
C THR A 549 16.85 21.30 19.84
N MET A 550 16.88 22.02 18.73
CA MET A 550 17.11 23.46 18.71
C MET A 550 15.91 24.29 19.18
N GLY A 551 14.68 23.90 18.86
CA GLY A 551 13.53 24.81 18.91
C GLY A 551 12.45 24.53 19.97
N GLY A 552 12.45 23.36 20.60
CA GLY A 552 11.41 22.99 21.57
C GLY A 552 10.00 22.95 20.97
N ILE A 553 8.96 22.93 21.81
CA ILE A 553 7.56 22.82 21.37
C ILE A 553 7.11 24.04 20.53
N GLU A 554 7.65 25.23 20.79
CA GLU A 554 7.30 26.44 20.03
C GLU A 554 7.70 26.30 18.56
N ALA A 555 8.92 25.83 18.28
CA ALA A 555 9.34 25.57 16.91
C ALA A 555 8.49 24.49 16.24
N VAL A 556 8.20 23.39 16.93
CA VAL A 556 7.35 22.29 16.42
C VAL A 556 5.99 22.82 16.00
N ILE A 557 5.34 23.64 16.84
CA ILE A 557 4.02 24.21 16.53
C ILE A 557 4.05 25.14 15.31
N TRP A 558 5.10 25.97 15.18
CA TRP A 558 5.22 26.88 14.04
C TRP A 558 5.57 26.17 12.74
N THR A 559 6.44 25.14 12.78
CA THR A 559 6.68 24.29 11.60
C THR A 559 5.40 23.58 11.19
N ASP A 560 4.68 22.95 12.12
CA ASP A 560 3.40 22.29 11.84
C ASP A 560 2.37 23.23 11.21
N THR A 561 2.35 24.48 11.66
CA THR A 561 1.44 25.51 11.15
C THR A 561 1.74 25.82 9.68
N ILE A 562 3.01 26.05 9.34
CA ILE A 562 3.43 26.30 7.94
C ILE A 562 3.12 25.07 7.08
N GLN A 563 3.44 23.89 7.58
CA GLN A 563 3.22 22.62 6.90
C GLN A 563 1.74 22.37 6.59
N THR A 564 0.85 22.69 7.53
CA THR A 564 -0.61 22.60 7.34
C THR A 564 -1.06 23.40 6.12
N PHE A 565 -0.61 24.65 5.97
CA PHE A 565 -0.98 25.46 4.81
C PHE A 565 -0.39 24.95 3.50
N VAL A 566 0.87 24.52 3.51
CA VAL A 566 1.55 23.97 2.32
C VAL A 566 0.86 22.68 1.85
N LEU A 567 0.56 21.77 2.78
CA LEU A 567 -0.12 20.51 2.51
C LEU A 567 -1.53 20.72 1.98
N MET A 568 -2.33 21.55 2.64
CA MET A 568 -3.71 21.83 2.23
C MET A 568 -3.76 22.56 0.87
N GLY A 569 -2.87 23.54 0.65
CA GLY A 569 -2.75 24.22 -0.63
C GLY A 569 -2.33 23.28 -1.76
N GLY A 570 -1.35 22.43 -1.51
CA GLY A 570 -0.90 21.41 -2.46
C GLY A 570 -2.00 20.40 -2.80
N ALA A 571 -2.77 19.97 -1.80
CA ALA A 571 -3.91 19.07 -1.99
C ALA A 571 -5.05 19.72 -2.80
N VAL A 572 -5.36 21.00 -2.57
CA VAL A 572 -6.33 21.76 -3.39
C VAL A 572 -5.87 21.86 -4.84
N LEU A 573 -4.59 22.16 -5.08
CA LEU A 573 -4.06 22.19 -6.43
C LEU A 573 -4.08 20.80 -7.09
N ALA A 574 -3.74 19.76 -6.34
CA ALA A 574 -3.77 18.38 -6.81
C ALA A 574 -5.16 17.98 -7.32
N ILE A 575 -6.22 18.23 -6.53
CA ILE A 575 -7.57 17.87 -6.94
C ILE A 575 -8.04 18.68 -8.15
N ILE A 576 -7.68 19.97 -8.24
CA ILE A 576 -7.99 20.79 -9.42
C ILE A 576 -7.34 20.19 -10.68
N LEU A 577 -6.05 19.86 -10.61
CA LEU A 577 -5.32 19.27 -11.74
C LEU A 577 -5.88 17.90 -12.12
N LEU A 578 -6.14 17.03 -11.14
CA LEU A 578 -6.73 15.71 -11.35
C LEU A 578 -8.06 15.82 -12.08
N VAL A 579 -9.00 16.61 -11.54
CA VAL A 579 -10.33 16.78 -12.11
C VAL A 579 -10.26 17.43 -13.50
N SER A 580 -9.35 18.38 -13.72
CA SER A 580 -9.15 18.98 -15.04
C SER A 580 -8.55 18.02 -16.08
N GLY A 581 -7.84 16.98 -15.62
CA GLY A 581 -7.24 15.96 -16.47
C GLY A 581 -8.14 14.76 -16.76
N VAL A 582 -9.30 14.63 -16.11
CA VAL A 582 -10.31 13.62 -16.46
C VAL A 582 -10.93 13.99 -17.81
N ASP A 583 -11.32 12.99 -18.61
CA ASP A 583 -12.12 13.24 -19.81
C ASP A 583 -13.39 14.02 -19.44
N ASP A 584 -13.78 15.01 -20.24
CA ASP A 584 -14.89 15.94 -19.95
C ASP A 584 -14.73 16.75 -18.64
N GLY A 585 -13.53 16.78 -18.06
CA GLY A 585 -13.18 17.55 -16.87
C GLY A 585 -14.05 17.22 -15.66
N ALA A 586 -14.62 18.26 -15.03
CA ALA A 586 -15.43 18.10 -13.82
C ALA A 586 -16.71 17.28 -14.03
N ALA A 587 -17.32 17.35 -15.22
CA ALA A 587 -18.52 16.58 -15.52
C ALA A 587 -18.18 15.08 -15.61
N GLY A 588 -17.13 14.72 -16.35
CA GLY A 588 -16.67 13.33 -16.45
C GLY A 588 -16.18 12.78 -15.12
N PHE A 589 -15.52 13.60 -14.29
CA PHE A 589 -15.16 13.21 -12.92
C PHE A 589 -16.38 12.76 -12.10
N VAL A 590 -17.44 13.58 -12.06
CA VAL A 590 -18.65 13.29 -11.27
C VAL A 590 -19.34 12.04 -11.80
N THR A 591 -19.55 11.93 -13.11
CA THR A 591 -20.20 10.77 -13.73
C THR A 591 -19.42 9.48 -13.46
N THR A 592 -18.12 9.49 -13.74
CA THR A 592 -17.22 8.34 -13.56
C THR A 592 -17.17 7.87 -12.10
N ALA A 593 -17.10 8.81 -11.16
CA ALA A 593 -17.06 8.50 -9.73
C ALA A 593 -18.41 7.98 -9.21
N TRP A 594 -19.53 8.50 -9.72
CA TRP A 594 -20.87 8.06 -9.33
C TRP A 594 -21.18 6.65 -9.83
N GLU A 595 -20.90 6.36 -11.11
CA GLU A 595 -21.09 5.03 -11.70
C GLU A 595 -20.23 3.95 -11.02
N ALA A 596 -19.09 4.34 -10.46
CA ALA A 596 -18.18 3.46 -9.75
C ALA A 596 -18.44 3.40 -8.23
N ASP A 597 -19.54 3.97 -7.73
CA ASP A 597 -19.92 4.02 -6.31
C ASP A 597 -18.85 4.64 -5.38
N LYS A 598 -17.97 5.50 -5.91
CA LYS A 598 -16.83 6.04 -5.15
C LYS A 598 -17.22 6.98 -4.02
N PHE A 599 -18.39 7.60 -4.08
CA PHE A 599 -18.91 8.49 -3.04
C PHE A 599 -19.66 7.76 -1.92
N LYS A 600 -19.69 6.43 -1.91
CA LYS A 600 -20.36 5.66 -0.86
C LYS A 600 -19.72 5.95 0.51
N ILE A 601 -20.52 6.41 1.47
CA ILE A 601 -20.07 6.77 2.83
C ILE A 601 -20.56 5.80 3.92
N ALA A 602 -21.48 4.89 3.59
CA ALA A 602 -22.07 3.99 4.57
C ALA A 602 -22.34 2.60 3.98
N ASN A 603 -21.93 1.57 4.72
CA ASN A 603 -22.38 0.20 4.51
C ASN A 603 -23.34 -0.18 5.64
N TRP A 604 -24.60 -0.45 5.28
CA TRP A 604 -25.65 -0.83 6.23
C TRP A 604 -25.72 -2.36 6.35
N HIS A 605 -24.93 -2.92 7.27
CA HIS A 605 -25.03 -4.33 7.68
C HIS A 605 -24.55 -4.50 9.12
N TRP A 606 -24.86 -5.66 9.71
CA TRP A 606 -24.52 -6.00 11.09
C TRP A 606 -23.33 -6.94 11.23
N ASP A 607 -22.88 -7.52 10.11
CA ASP A 607 -21.77 -8.47 10.08
C ASP A 607 -20.40 -7.76 10.20
N PRO A 608 -19.64 -7.97 11.29
CA PRO A 608 -18.35 -7.30 11.50
C PRO A 608 -17.19 -7.94 10.73
N THR A 609 -17.43 -9.07 10.04
CA THR A 609 -16.38 -9.86 9.37
C THR A 609 -16.27 -9.59 7.87
N ARG A 610 -17.20 -8.82 7.30
CA ARG A 610 -17.13 -8.42 5.88
C ARG A 610 -15.96 -7.48 5.63
N SER A 611 -15.34 -7.60 4.46
CA SER A 611 -14.28 -6.69 4.00
C SER A 611 -14.76 -5.24 3.84
N GLN A 612 -16.04 -5.05 3.50
CA GLN A 612 -16.71 -3.76 3.62
C GLN A 612 -17.07 -3.50 5.08
N ILE A 613 -16.47 -2.47 5.69
CA ILE A 613 -16.74 -2.14 7.09
C ILE A 613 -18.14 -1.54 7.25
N ALA A 614 -18.90 -2.06 8.21
CA ALA A 614 -20.21 -1.55 8.59
C ALA A 614 -20.12 -0.15 9.21
N LEU A 615 -21.15 0.67 8.95
CA LEU A 615 -21.21 2.06 9.46
C LEU A 615 -21.07 2.14 10.99
N TRP A 616 -21.73 1.24 11.73
CA TRP A 616 -21.69 1.28 13.20
C TRP A 616 -20.29 0.91 13.75
N VAL A 617 -19.59 -0.03 13.10
CA VAL A 617 -18.23 -0.44 13.48
C VAL A 617 -17.29 0.74 13.36
N ILE A 618 -17.36 1.47 12.24
CA ILE A 618 -16.49 2.63 12.05
C ILE A 618 -16.83 3.78 13.00
N ILE A 619 -18.11 4.05 13.30
CA ILE A 619 -18.49 5.10 14.25
C ILE A 619 -17.94 4.77 15.64
N ILE A 620 -18.23 3.59 16.18
CA ILE A 620 -17.79 3.20 17.53
C ILE A 620 -16.26 3.12 17.59
N GLY A 621 -15.63 2.45 16.63
CA GLY A 621 -14.18 2.31 16.55
C GLY A 621 -13.48 3.65 16.44
N SER A 622 -14.00 4.57 15.62
CA SER A 622 -13.39 5.89 15.43
C SER A 622 -13.62 6.81 16.63
N ILE A 623 -14.77 6.76 17.29
CA ILE A 623 -14.97 7.51 18.55
C ILE A 623 -13.98 7.01 19.60
N ALA A 624 -13.82 5.70 19.77
CA ALA A 624 -12.87 5.13 20.73
C ALA A 624 -11.41 5.50 20.39
N GLN A 625 -11.00 5.36 19.13
CA GLN A 625 -9.66 5.69 18.66
C GLN A 625 -9.34 7.18 18.83
N ASN A 626 -10.26 8.04 18.41
CA ASN A 626 -10.10 9.49 18.57
C ASN A 626 -10.10 9.86 20.06
N LEU A 627 -11.01 9.32 20.87
CA LEU A 627 -11.05 9.63 22.31
C LEU A 627 -9.71 9.32 22.99
N SER A 628 -9.09 8.18 22.67
CA SER A 628 -7.74 7.85 23.13
C SER A 628 -6.72 8.94 22.75
N SER A 629 -6.74 9.35 21.48
CA SER A 629 -5.83 10.38 20.95
C SER A 629 -6.00 11.75 21.63
N TYR A 630 -7.21 12.16 21.99
CA TYR A 630 -7.44 13.48 22.61
C TYR A 630 -7.34 13.49 24.14
N THR A 631 -7.27 12.32 24.79
CA THR A 631 -7.33 12.23 26.26
C THR A 631 -6.15 11.53 26.91
N ALA A 632 -5.44 10.66 26.21
CA ALA A 632 -4.34 9.87 26.76
C ALA A 632 -3.01 10.04 26.01
N ASP A 633 -3.04 10.53 24.77
CA ASP A 633 -1.84 10.77 23.97
C ASP A 633 -1.17 12.10 24.39
N GLN A 634 0.04 12.00 24.94
CA GLN A 634 0.81 13.16 25.38
C GLN A 634 1.03 14.18 24.24
N ALA A 635 1.16 13.75 22.99
CA ALA A 635 1.36 14.66 21.87
C ALA A 635 0.21 15.66 21.71
N VAL A 636 -1.03 15.22 21.89
CA VAL A 636 -2.19 16.10 21.80
C VAL A 636 -2.39 16.86 23.11
N VAL A 637 -2.28 16.17 24.25
CA VAL A 637 -2.51 16.78 25.58
C VAL A 637 -1.53 17.91 25.86
N GLN A 638 -0.27 17.76 25.47
CA GLN A 638 0.77 18.79 25.63
C GLN A 638 0.36 20.11 24.96
N ARG A 639 -0.30 20.07 23.80
CA ARG A 639 -0.77 21.27 23.08
C ARG A 639 -1.87 22.02 23.83
N TYR A 640 -2.65 21.35 24.68
CA TYR A 640 -3.64 22.00 25.54
C TYR A 640 -3.00 22.97 26.54
N MET A 641 -1.73 22.72 26.88
CA MET A 641 -0.96 23.46 27.88
C MET A 641 -0.15 24.61 27.30
N THR A 642 -0.14 24.77 25.97
CA THR A 642 0.72 25.76 25.26
C THR A 642 0.09 27.14 25.07
N THR A 643 -1.22 27.27 25.27
CA THR A 643 -1.93 28.55 25.15
C THR A 643 -2.15 29.20 26.52
N ALA A 644 -2.23 30.54 26.55
CA ALA A 644 -2.28 31.30 27.80
C ALA A 644 -3.52 31.05 28.66
N THR A 645 -4.66 30.67 28.07
CA THR A 645 -5.92 30.47 28.83
C THR A 645 -6.68 29.23 28.38
N PRO A 646 -7.49 28.61 29.25
CA PRO A 646 -8.35 27.48 28.88
C PRO A 646 -9.31 27.79 27.72
N LYS A 647 -9.77 29.04 27.61
CA LYS A 647 -10.63 29.48 26.50
C LYS A 647 -9.88 29.47 25.16
N LEU A 648 -8.59 29.81 25.16
CA LEU A 648 -7.75 29.73 23.96
C LEU A 648 -7.40 28.28 23.61
N ALA A 649 -7.15 27.42 24.61
CA ALA A 649 -6.98 25.98 24.40
C ALA A 649 -8.26 25.33 23.83
N ALA A 650 -9.44 25.68 24.34
CA ALA A 650 -10.71 25.22 23.76
C ALA A 650 -10.84 25.64 22.29
N ARG A 651 -10.46 26.87 21.95
CA ARG A 651 -10.48 27.36 20.56
C ARG A 651 -9.53 26.60 19.65
N SER A 652 -8.36 26.17 20.12
CA SER A 652 -7.43 25.38 19.29
C SER A 652 -8.01 24.00 18.96
N ILE A 653 -8.62 23.33 19.93
CA ILE A 653 -9.28 22.03 19.74
C ILE A 653 -10.44 22.16 18.74
N TRP A 654 -11.31 23.16 18.92
CA TRP A 654 -12.42 23.42 18.00
C TRP A 654 -11.95 23.77 16.59
N PHE A 655 -10.89 24.57 16.47
CA PHE A 655 -10.32 24.92 15.18
C PHE A 655 -9.83 23.69 14.42
N ASN A 656 -9.10 22.81 15.10
CA ASN A 656 -8.66 21.53 14.53
C ASN A 656 -9.86 20.66 14.09
N ALA A 657 -10.90 20.56 14.93
CA ALA A 657 -12.10 19.80 14.60
C ALA A 657 -12.80 20.33 13.34
N VAL A 658 -12.91 21.66 13.20
CA VAL A 658 -13.47 22.30 12.02
C VAL A 658 -12.58 22.09 10.79
N LEU A 659 -11.26 22.21 10.94
CA LEU A 659 -10.28 22.03 9.85
C LEU A 659 -10.28 20.60 9.29
N THR A 660 -10.59 19.61 10.13
CA THR A 660 -10.66 18.19 9.75
C THR A 660 -11.74 17.91 8.71
N ILE A 661 -12.86 18.64 8.73
CA ILE A 661 -13.99 18.43 7.81
C ILE A 661 -13.60 18.70 6.35
N PRO A 662 -13.13 19.91 5.96
CA PRO A 662 -12.71 20.17 4.58
C PRO A 662 -11.49 19.34 4.20
N ALA A 663 -10.56 19.06 5.12
CA ALA A 663 -9.43 18.18 4.85
C ALA A 663 -9.88 16.76 4.47
N THR A 664 -10.87 16.20 5.18
CA THR A 664 -11.42 14.88 4.88
C THR A 664 -12.04 14.85 3.49
N ILE A 665 -12.89 15.83 3.17
CA ILE A 665 -13.51 15.95 1.84
C ILE A 665 -12.42 16.06 0.75
N LEU A 666 -11.37 16.83 1.01
CA LEU A 666 -10.28 17.04 0.08
C LEU A 666 -9.48 15.76 -0.19
N PHE A 667 -8.99 15.08 0.86
CA PHE A 667 -8.14 13.89 0.68
C PHE A 667 -8.91 12.68 0.13
N PHE A 668 -10.14 12.45 0.57
CA PHE A 668 -10.99 11.42 -0.05
C PHE A 668 -11.36 11.80 -1.49
N GLY A 669 -11.60 13.09 -1.75
CA GLY A 669 -11.81 13.64 -3.09
C GLY A 669 -10.63 13.43 -4.02
N ILE A 670 -9.39 13.60 -3.55
CA ILE A 670 -8.18 13.30 -4.31
C ILE A 670 -8.15 11.82 -4.72
N GLY A 671 -8.47 10.89 -3.80
CA GLY A 671 -8.51 9.47 -4.13
C GLY A 671 -9.54 9.13 -5.22
N THR A 672 -10.74 9.69 -5.11
CA THR A 672 -11.78 9.54 -6.15
C THR A 672 -11.36 10.20 -7.48
N ALA A 673 -10.67 11.34 -7.42
CA ALA A 673 -10.19 12.03 -8.61
C ALA A 673 -9.03 11.28 -9.29
N LEU A 674 -8.13 10.65 -8.51
CA LEU A 674 -7.13 9.72 -9.02
C LEU A 674 -7.78 8.53 -9.74
N TYR A 675 -8.88 7.99 -9.19
CA TYR A 675 -9.60 6.89 -9.81
C TYR A 675 -10.15 7.30 -11.17
N ALA A 676 -10.85 8.45 -11.24
CA ALA A 676 -11.39 8.96 -12.49
C ALA A 676 -10.27 9.28 -13.51
N PHE A 677 -9.19 9.92 -13.06
CA PHE A 677 -8.05 10.28 -13.90
C PHE A 677 -7.38 9.05 -14.52
N TYR A 678 -7.05 8.03 -13.73
CA TYR A 678 -6.42 6.81 -14.25
C TYR A 678 -7.42 5.86 -14.95
N ARG A 679 -8.73 6.11 -14.85
CA ARG A 679 -9.72 5.45 -15.70
C ARG A 679 -9.78 6.10 -17.10
N SER A 680 -9.63 7.42 -17.19
CA SER A 680 -9.46 8.16 -18.46
C SER A 680 -8.11 7.92 -19.13
N HIS A 681 -7.04 7.84 -18.34
CA HIS A 681 -5.66 7.67 -18.82
C HIS A 681 -5.01 6.40 -18.25
N PRO A 682 -5.56 5.20 -18.53
CA PRO A 682 -5.11 3.96 -17.90
C PRO A 682 -3.66 3.61 -18.27
N GLU A 683 -3.16 4.11 -19.39
CA GLU A 683 -1.77 3.91 -19.81
C GLU A 683 -0.78 4.67 -18.93
N LYS A 684 -1.20 5.67 -18.16
CA LYS A 684 -0.32 6.42 -17.26
C LYS A 684 -0.08 5.71 -15.92
N LEU A 685 -0.91 4.73 -15.58
CA LEU A 685 -0.78 3.98 -14.33
C LEU A 685 0.35 2.95 -14.46
N ASP A 686 1.33 3.05 -13.57
CA ASP A 686 2.49 2.16 -13.59
C ASP A 686 2.17 0.82 -12.90
N PRO A 687 2.30 -0.33 -13.58
CA PRO A 687 1.98 -1.62 -12.97
C PRO A 687 2.96 -2.08 -11.90
N SER A 688 4.12 -1.41 -11.77
CA SER A 688 5.14 -1.71 -10.75
C SER A 688 4.84 -1.10 -9.38
N ILE A 689 3.90 -0.16 -9.29
CA ILE A 689 3.63 0.57 -8.04
C ILE A 689 2.52 -0.10 -7.22
N THR A 690 2.53 0.19 -5.92
CA THR A 690 1.44 -0.17 -5.02
C THR A 690 0.35 0.90 -5.00
N THR A 691 -0.82 0.56 -4.47
CA THR A 691 -1.95 1.49 -4.35
C THR A 691 -1.56 2.75 -3.57
N ASP A 692 -0.77 2.60 -2.49
CA ASP A 692 -0.28 3.71 -1.65
C ASP A 692 0.65 4.68 -2.37
N GLN A 693 1.18 4.28 -3.52
CA GLN A 693 2.10 5.05 -4.35
C GLN A 693 1.39 5.76 -5.50
N VAL A 694 0.08 5.55 -5.72
CA VAL A 694 -0.67 6.15 -6.84
C VAL A 694 -0.71 7.67 -6.76
N PHE A 695 -0.89 8.24 -5.57
CA PHE A 695 -0.87 9.69 -5.41
C PHE A 695 0.54 10.29 -5.56
N PRO A 696 1.60 9.74 -4.90
CA PRO A 696 2.98 10.11 -5.20
C PRO A 696 3.36 10.03 -6.68
N LEU A 697 2.89 8.99 -7.38
CA LEU A 697 3.10 8.82 -8.83
C LEU A 697 2.51 10.00 -9.61
N PHE A 698 1.27 10.38 -9.30
CA PHE A 698 0.63 11.54 -9.93
C PHE A 698 1.41 12.83 -9.67
N ILE A 699 1.83 13.06 -8.43
CA ILE A 699 2.63 14.24 -8.06
C ILE A 699 3.93 14.31 -8.88
N ALA A 700 4.58 13.17 -9.08
CA ALA A 700 5.84 13.11 -9.79
C ALA A 700 5.71 13.24 -11.31
N ARG A 701 4.62 12.72 -11.89
CA ARG A 701 4.47 12.59 -13.35
C ARG A 701 3.60 13.65 -14.00
N GLU A 702 2.58 14.12 -13.30
CA GLU A 702 1.52 14.94 -13.90
C GLU A 702 1.49 16.36 -13.35
N MET A 703 2.14 16.64 -12.22
CA MET A 703 2.19 18.00 -11.69
C MET A 703 3.26 18.86 -12.35
N PRO A 704 3.02 20.18 -12.49
CA PRO A 704 4.01 21.10 -13.03
C PRO A 704 5.34 21.10 -12.25
N ILE A 705 6.43 21.35 -12.98
CA ILE A 705 7.77 21.50 -12.41
C ILE A 705 7.76 22.64 -11.36
N GLY A 706 8.50 22.46 -10.27
CA GLY A 706 8.51 23.33 -9.09
C GLY A 706 7.38 23.00 -8.12
N ILE A 707 6.15 22.85 -8.62
CA ILE A 707 4.98 22.49 -7.81
C ILE A 707 5.10 21.05 -7.29
N ALA A 708 5.49 20.11 -8.15
CA ALA A 708 5.83 18.75 -7.75
C ALA A 708 6.88 18.74 -6.63
N GLY A 709 7.93 19.56 -6.78
CA GLY A 709 8.95 19.82 -5.77
C GLY A 709 8.37 20.27 -4.43
N LEU A 710 7.48 21.26 -4.45
CA LEU A 710 6.83 21.81 -3.26
C LEU A 710 5.92 20.78 -2.56
N ILE A 711 5.17 19.99 -3.32
CA ILE A 711 4.25 18.99 -2.75
C ILE A 711 5.03 17.81 -2.17
N VAL A 712 6.08 17.35 -2.84
CA VAL A 712 7.03 16.39 -2.25
C VAL A 712 7.64 16.94 -0.97
N ALA A 713 8.01 18.23 -0.94
CA ALA A 713 8.46 18.89 0.28
C ALA A 713 7.38 18.86 1.37
N GLY A 714 6.11 19.09 1.01
CA GLY A 714 4.95 18.92 1.88
C GLY A 714 4.85 17.51 2.47
N VAL A 715 5.04 16.45 1.67
CA VAL A 715 5.04 15.05 2.14
C VAL A 715 6.15 14.80 3.16
N PHE A 716 7.38 15.27 2.89
CA PHE A 716 8.47 15.25 3.87
C PHE A 716 8.05 15.97 5.15
N ALA A 717 7.43 17.14 5.01
CA ALA A 717 6.96 17.95 6.12
C ALA A 717 5.91 17.26 6.98
N ALA A 718 4.92 16.58 6.39
CA ALA A 718 3.90 15.83 7.13
C ALA A 718 4.53 14.71 7.98
N ALA A 719 5.51 13.99 7.41
CA ALA A 719 6.26 12.97 8.15
C ALA A 719 7.09 13.60 9.27
N GLN A 720 7.80 14.68 8.97
CA GLN A 720 8.60 15.45 9.92
C GLN A 720 7.76 16.00 11.08
N SER A 721 6.57 16.53 10.84
CA SER A 721 5.60 16.98 11.87
C SER A 721 5.30 15.87 12.87
N THR A 722 5.03 14.67 12.36
CA THR A 722 4.71 13.50 13.19
C THR A 722 5.93 13.03 13.99
N VAL A 723 7.10 12.99 13.36
CA VAL A 723 8.36 12.59 13.99
C VAL A 723 8.76 13.58 15.08
N SER A 724 8.78 14.88 14.78
CA SER A 724 9.13 15.93 15.72
C SER A 724 8.22 15.99 16.94
N THR A 725 6.92 15.87 16.70
CA THR A 725 5.92 15.79 17.75
C THR A 725 6.16 14.57 18.63
N SER A 726 6.35 13.39 18.03
CA SER A 726 6.60 12.15 18.77
C SER A 726 7.89 12.24 19.58
N MET A 727 8.97 12.75 18.98
CA MET A 727 10.25 12.97 19.67
C MET A 727 10.10 13.92 20.86
N ASN A 728 9.44 15.06 20.69
CA ASN A 728 9.27 16.04 21.76
C ASN A 728 8.43 15.47 22.91
N SER A 729 7.31 14.82 22.60
CA SER A 729 6.43 14.24 23.62
C SER A 729 7.05 13.04 24.32
N THR A 730 7.80 12.20 23.61
CA THR A 730 8.58 11.11 24.22
C THR A 730 9.70 11.65 25.11
N ALA A 731 10.42 12.70 24.68
CA ALA A 731 11.41 13.34 25.53
C ALA A 731 10.77 13.94 26.80
N THR A 732 9.58 14.54 26.65
CA THR A 732 8.81 15.08 27.77
C THR A 732 8.50 13.98 28.78
N THR A 733 7.92 12.86 28.35
CA THR A 733 7.55 11.75 29.25
C THR A 733 8.75 11.08 29.89
N ILE A 734 9.84 10.88 29.14
CA ILE A 734 11.08 10.31 29.68
C ILE A 734 11.65 11.21 30.78
N VAL A 735 11.75 12.52 30.53
CA VAL A 735 12.32 13.46 31.48
C VAL A 735 11.43 13.63 32.72
N THR A 736 10.11 13.77 32.55
CA THR A 736 9.21 14.05 33.69
C THR A 736 8.87 12.82 34.50
N ASP A 737 8.66 11.66 33.85
CA ASP A 737 8.13 10.47 34.50
C ASP A 737 9.24 9.56 35.04
N PHE A 738 10.41 9.56 34.40
CA PHE A 738 11.55 8.73 34.79
C PHE A 738 12.67 9.56 35.39
N TYR A 739 13.28 10.48 34.63
CA TYR A 739 14.49 11.17 35.07
C TYR A 739 14.26 12.06 36.31
N ALA A 740 13.34 13.01 36.23
CA ALA A 740 13.02 13.90 37.35
C ALA A 740 12.45 13.13 38.55
N SER A 741 11.74 12.02 38.32
CA SER A 741 11.24 11.18 39.41
C SER A 741 12.37 10.41 40.11
N ILE A 742 13.42 10.01 39.39
CA ILE A 742 14.62 9.38 39.96
C ILE A 742 15.47 10.39 40.74
N GLU A 743 15.68 11.59 40.21
CA GLU A 743 16.44 12.64 40.92
C GLU A 743 15.72 13.08 42.21
N SER A 744 14.39 13.21 42.17
CA SER A 744 13.58 13.49 43.36
C SER A 744 13.61 12.36 44.41
N LEU A 745 13.79 11.11 43.99
CA LEU A 745 14.01 9.97 44.90
C LEU A 745 15.39 10.04 45.54
N GLN A 746 16.45 10.28 44.75
CA GLN A 746 17.82 10.38 45.25
C GLN A 746 17.99 11.54 46.24
N ILE A 747 17.33 12.68 46.00
CA ILE A 747 17.30 13.80 46.95
C ILE A 747 16.54 13.41 48.23
N ARG A 748 15.44 12.66 48.14
CA ARG A 748 14.70 12.20 49.32
C ARG A 748 15.45 11.14 50.12
N GLU A 749 16.16 10.23 49.45
CA GLU A 749 17.04 9.25 50.09
C GLU A 749 18.23 9.95 50.77
N GLY A 750 18.89 10.90 50.10
CA GLY A 750 19.96 11.71 50.69
C GLY A 750 19.51 12.59 51.87
N ILE A 751 18.29 13.13 51.83
CA ILE A 751 17.69 13.83 52.99
C ILE A 751 17.33 12.84 54.11
N SER A 752 16.92 11.61 53.77
CA SER A 752 16.64 10.56 54.76
C SER A 752 17.91 10.04 55.43
N GLU A 753 19.01 9.88 54.67
CA GLU A 753 20.34 9.51 55.16
C GLU A 753 20.97 10.63 55.99
N CYS A 754 20.78 11.90 55.62
CA CYS A 754 21.15 13.03 56.49
C CYS A 754 20.34 13.06 57.80
N ARG A 755 19.09 12.57 57.79
CA ARG A 755 18.27 12.47 59.02
C ARG A 755 18.62 11.26 59.89
N THR A 756 19.02 10.13 59.30
CA THR A 756 19.48 8.94 60.05
C THR A 756 20.95 9.01 60.45
N GLY A 757 21.76 9.84 59.79
CA GLY A 757 23.16 10.12 60.16
C GLY A 757 23.36 11.23 61.19
N MET A 758 22.29 11.88 61.67
CA MET A 758 22.33 12.89 62.74
C MET A 758 22.14 12.32 64.16
N ASP A 759 22.11 10.99 64.32
CA ASP A 759 22.29 10.33 65.61
C ASP A 759 23.57 9.47 65.54
N ILE A 760 24.42 9.59 66.57
CA ILE A 760 25.73 8.91 66.76
C ILE A 760 26.96 9.72 66.27
N HIS A 761 27.24 10.86 66.93
CA HIS A 761 28.46 11.09 67.73
C HIS A 761 28.54 12.53 68.25
N ALA A 762 27.76 12.84 69.28
CA ALA A 762 28.08 13.96 70.18
C ALA A 762 28.89 13.40 71.37
N ARG A 763 30.23 13.45 71.27
CA ARG A 763 31.09 13.37 72.45
C ARG A 763 30.86 14.64 73.26
N CYS A 764 30.36 14.45 74.48
CA CYS A 764 30.37 15.48 75.51
C CYS A 764 31.82 15.84 75.86
N ASP A 765 32.23 17.07 75.58
CA ASP A 765 33.21 17.78 76.40
C ASP A 765 32.53 19.03 76.97
N ARG A 766 32.32 19.03 78.29
CA ARG A 766 32.00 20.25 79.03
C ARG A 766 33.33 20.91 79.39
N ASN A 767 33.55 22.16 78.97
CA ASN A 767 34.02 23.16 79.93
C ASN A 767 33.78 24.63 79.50
N SER A 768 33.22 25.35 80.48
CA SER A 768 33.24 26.80 80.77
C SER A 768 32.87 27.85 79.71
N SER A 769 31.90 28.68 80.12
CA SER A 769 31.47 29.99 79.58
C SER A 769 30.57 29.96 78.34
N GLY A 770 29.28 30.20 78.58
CA GLY A 770 28.24 30.18 77.56
C GLY A 770 28.22 31.46 76.70
N THR A 771 27.97 31.28 75.41
CA THR A 771 26.87 31.86 74.62
C THR A 771 27.17 31.58 73.15
N ASP A 772 26.50 30.60 72.53
CA ASP A 772 26.57 30.39 71.09
C ASP A 772 25.26 30.81 70.42
N PHE A 773 25.38 31.86 69.62
CA PHE A 773 24.47 32.27 68.56
C PHE A 773 24.66 31.30 67.38
N CYS A 774 23.58 30.69 66.88
CA CYS A 774 23.57 30.15 65.53
C CYS A 774 22.20 30.38 64.88
N GLN A 775 22.13 31.44 64.08
CA GLN A 775 21.00 31.79 63.24
C GLN A 775 20.80 30.75 62.13
N SER A 776 19.62 30.13 62.10
CA SER A 776 19.09 29.49 60.90
C SER A 776 18.45 30.54 60.00
N ARG A 777 19.02 30.77 58.82
CA ARG A 777 18.33 31.43 57.70
C ARG A 777 17.93 30.36 56.70
N ASN A 778 16.64 30.05 56.66
CA ASN A 778 15.95 29.56 55.46
C ASN A 778 14.48 30.00 55.54
N GLN A 779 14.24 31.25 55.16
CA GLN A 779 13.07 31.61 54.35
C GLN A 779 13.38 31.05 52.94
N VAL A 780 12.48 30.39 52.23
CA VAL A 780 11.35 30.99 51.51
C VAL A 780 10.20 29.99 51.40
N ALA A 781 8.98 30.53 51.53
CA ALA A 781 7.70 29.86 51.54
C ALA A 781 7.15 29.57 50.12
N VAL A 782 6.32 28.51 50.08
CA VAL A 782 5.08 28.24 49.31
C VAL A 782 4.91 28.88 47.93
#